data_AF-A0A7W0VRL6-F1
#
_entry.id   AF-A0A7W0VRL6-F1
#
_cell.length_a   1.000
_cell.length_b   1.000
_cell.length_c   1.000
_cell.angle_alpha   90.00
_cell.angle_beta   90.00
_cell.angle_gamma   90.00
#
_symmetry.space_group_name_H-M   'P 1'
#
loop_
_entity.id
_entity.type
_entity.pdbx_description
1 polymer ?
#
loop_
_entity_poly.entity_id
_entity_poly.type
_entity_poly.pdbx_seq_one_letter_code
_entity_poly.pdbx_strand_id
1 'polypeptide(L)'
;MTNAWQRIEAELRDAVIGAGRFPLRAYSELMPPPYVGLKPYAPRIAIGGVTDPVSDGDSFDLDEYEHAQLIEPGLDRIAAELVGRLERLLRGESHGLSKTLLEDNPAWPAELAEAARDGRLTHDPLVVICPLALSRTQDDKGNDRWTLFGTSHEGAAAPALHGLDENSLAELLKWAGLAGEWRVLAEEVPAALRARELGNTSLASLQTLVTFRPFAELPEAIRAAYLAGELVLVPTPAMVVMFHHPRYRELARELPRARQVALLHLFPRVEESFTIRIPQSGWLDELEEGGGGHKVVNDFVRTHRWQRKRRDDAATRDVEYKDKVSIALFSTTPVDIDLYNKPLARNSQIWTEDYRLLLDGPRASREQLHAAARAVDRGGRFGYRMYYPPMRLGVRETFWHAPLVARAGLGRYPRAPIGYLTAEGSDRIVLEPNVMRRPVHVVAARSFTLDPGHSHFTTSHNIRKLLDTRAELDEPLSPSHARALLHIAKDLSLEEWLAALPAHTTDAASAALVASALREATSGPDTSGEPLVLDQLGTRTFAERVWIQIAALAHGVFRQKNDADGITANRGKDGGPRAKAAGIITSEQRDLEELGDHLHDQYRELISANDLVGRAEVFDHVFRWETDFEFPWMEGWARNKEAPAQRNIVVVIPGKDRTQAVVMGDHYDTAYMEDVYYPEKGGDLLRAPSRGADDNHSATTALLLAAEQLLPLARAGKLERDVWLVHLTGEEYPADCMGARALCQALVERNLHFTAEDGSLRDMSSVDVVAAFVLDMIGHNSERDRDVFQIAPGEGAASARLARRAHHATVRWNRCAAGWNQARTPKLGRAERVPDGKGLSPPPPPFANLEVHGEVRVEWDPRSALFNTDGQIFSDVGIPVVLFMENYDILRSGYHDTLDTMANIDLDYCVAMTAIAIETVVDTACAPDLA
;
A
#
# COMPACT_ATOMS: atom_id res chain seq x y z
N MET A 1 15.03 26.12 -18.90
CA MET A 1 15.48 24.74 -18.60
C MET A 1 14.26 24.01 -18.10
N THR A 2 13.97 22.81 -18.61
CA THR A 2 12.90 21.96 -18.05
C THR A 2 13.38 21.43 -16.70
N ASN A 3 12.59 21.61 -15.65
CA ASN A 3 12.93 21.07 -14.33
C ASN A 3 12.72 19.55 -14.28
N ALA A 4 13.14 18.91 -13.19
CA ALA A 4 13.07 17.46 -13.02
C ALA A 4 11.64 16.93 -13.21
N TRP A 5 10.65 17.55 -12.57
CA TRP A 5 9.25 17.11 -12.63
C TRP A 5 8.62 17.25 -14.01
N GLN A 6 8.98 18.28 -14.79
CA GLN A 6 8.54 18.42 -16.18
C GLN A 6 9.08 17.30 -17.08
N ARG A 7 10.30 16.82 -16.83
CA ARG A 7 10.86 15.67 -17.55
C ARG A 7 10.14 14.39 -17.16
N ILE A 8 9.92 14.18 -15.86
CA ILE A 8 9.20 13.01 -15.33
C ILE A 8 7.77 12.95 -15.90
N GLU A 9 7.05 14.07 -15.93
CA GLU A 9 5.70 14.15 -16.49
C GLU A 9 5.67 13.76 -17.98
N ALA A 10 6.59 14.31 -18.77
CA ALA A 10 6.69 14.01 -20.20
C ALA A 10 6.98 12.52 -20.45
N GLU A 11 7.93 11.95 -19.72
CA GLU A 11 8.29 10.53 -19.85
C GLU A 11 7.14 9.60 -19.44
N LEU A 12 6.44 9.90 -18.34
CA LEU A 12 5.30 9.10 -17.89
C LEU A 12 4.19 9.12 -18.94
N ARG A 13 3.85 10.30 -19.47
CA ARG A 13 2.80 10.46 -20.48
C ARG A 13 3.08 9.62 -21.72
N ASP A 14 4.31 9.61 -22.20
CA ASP A 14 4.69 8.84 -23.39
C ASP A 14 4.77 7.33 -23.12
N ALA A 15 5.06 6.94 -21.87
CA ALA A 15 5.29 5.55 -21.51
C ALA A 15 4.02 4.74 -21.27
N VAL A 16 2.90 5.36 -20.89
CA VAL A 16 1.69 4.64 -20.46
C VAL A 16 0.63 4.49 -21.54
N ILE A 17 0.63 5.32 -22.59
CA ILE A 17 -0.43 5.31 -23.63
C ILE A 17 -0.20 4.18 -24.64
N GLY A 18 -1.24 3.37 -24.86
CA GLY A 18 -1.30 2.27 -25.82
C GLY A 18 -1.35 0.89 -25.16
N ALA A 19 -1.94 -0.07 -25.86
CA ALA A 19 -2.16 -1.43 -25.36
C ALA A 19 -0.86 -2.08 -24.82
N GLY A 20 -0.91 -2.60 -23.59
CA GLY A 20 0.18 -3.35 -22.94
C GLY A 20 1.36 -2.48 -22.48
N ARG A 21 1.21 -1.16 -22.46
CA ARG A 21 2.24 -0.20 -22.03
C ARG A 21 2.30 -0.05 -20.51
N PHE A 22 1.21 -0.35 -19.81
CA PHE A 22 1.11 -0.20 -18.36
C PHE A 22 0.51 -1.46 -17.71
N PRO A 23 1.20 -2.62 -17.75
CA PRO A 23 0.67 -3.85 -17.19
C PRO A 23 0.46 -3.74 -15.68
N LEU A 24 -0.78 -3.92 -15.23
CA LEU A 24 -1.16 -3.98 -13.81
C LEU A 24 -1.29 -5.44 -13.37
N ARG A 25 -0.18 -6.01 -12.88
CA ARG A 25 -0.15 -7.39 -12.37
C ARG A 25 -0.92 -7.52 -11.05
N ALA A 26 -1.37 -8.74 -10.75
CA ALA A 26 -1.96 -9.07 -9.45
C ALA A 26 -0.96 -8.80 -8.31
N TYR A 27 -1.41 -8.11 -7.25
CA TYR A 27 -0.54 -7.70 -6.13
C TYR A 27 0.05 -8.90 -5.42
N SER A 28 -0.77 -9.92 -5.23
CA SER A 28 -0.40 -11.22 -4.70
C SER A 28 0.76 -11.90 -5.47
N GLU A 29 1.04 -11.57 -6.72
CA GLU A 29 2.24 -12.04 -7.43
C GLU A 29 3.37 -11.01 -7.41
N LEU A 30 3.06 -9.74 -7.60
CA LEU A 30 4.03 -8.64 -7.58
C LEU A 30 3.44 -7.48 -6.80
N MET A 31 4.04 -7.14 -5.65
CA MET A 31 3.67 -5.92 -4.95
C MET A 31 4.02 -4.73 -5.84
N PRO A 32 3.06 -3.84 -6.11
CA PRO A 32 3.29 -2.73 -7.02
C PRO A 32 4.25 -1.73 -6.34
N PRO A 33 5.01 -0.97 -7.13
CA PRO A 33 5.74 0.17 -6.59
C PRO A 33 4.74 1.28 -6.18
N PRO A 34 4.93 1.93 -5.02
CA PRO A 34 4.24 3.17 -4.72
C PRO A 34 4.53 4.23 -5.80
N TYR A 35 3.51 4.93 -6.28
CA TYR A 35 3.70 6.12 -7.12
C TYR A 35 3.68 7.36 -6.25
N VAL A 36 4.77 8.14 -6.30
CA VAL A 36 4.92 9.35 -5.49
C VAL A 36 4.96 10.58 -6.41
N GLY A 37 4.29 11.65 -6.01
CA GLY A 37 4.03 12.79 -6.88
C GLY A 37 3.08 12.38 -8.01
N LEU A 38 3.58 12.03 -9.19
CA LEU A 38 2.77 11.81 -10.39
C LEU A 38 2.24 10.38 -10.51
N LYS A 39 0.91 10.24 -10.52
CA LYS A 39 0.24 8.97 -10.81
C LYS A 39 -0.03 8.75 -12.32
N PRO A 40 -0.08 7.49 -12.78
CA PRO A 40 -0.21 7.13 -14.21
C PRO A 40 -1.46 7.63 -14.93
N TYR A 41 -2.59 7.76 -14.23
CA TYR A 41 -3.86 8.18 -14.81
C TYR A 41 -3.90 9.71 -14.94
N ALA A 42 -4.07 10.18 -16.19
CA ALA A 42 -4.06 11.60 -16.54
C ALA A 42 -2.85 12.38 -15.93
N PRO A 43 -1.59 11.95 -16.21
CA PRO A 43 -0.40 12.38 -15.49
C PRO A 43 -0.07 13.84 -15.80
N ARG A 44 -0.61 14.75 -15.00
CA ARG A 44 -0.40 16.20 -15.13
C ARG A 44 -0.26 16.82 -13.76
N ILE A 45 0.87 17.50 -13.52
CA ILE A 45 1.11 18.20 -12.25
C ILE A 45 -0.02 19.21 -11.96
N ALA A 46 -0.53 19.86 -13.00
CA ALA A 46 -1.55 20.91 -12.90
C ALA A 46 -2.98 20.41 -12.61
N ILE A 47 -3.29 19.12 -12.79
CA ILE A 47 -4.67 18.58 -12.71
C ILE A 47 -4.92 17.84 -11.39
N GLY A 48 -3.93 17.75 -10.49
CA GLY A 48 -4.15 17.18 -9.16
C GLY A 48 -4.32 15.66 -9.13
N GLY A 49 -3.89 14.95 -10.18
CA GLY A 49 -3.53 13.52 -10.11
C GLY A 49 -2.18 13.31 -9.39
N VAL A 50 -1.89 14.19 -8.44
CA VAL A 50 -0.63 14.26 -7.71
C VAL A 50 -0.92 13.87 -6.27
N THR A 51 -0.17 12.93 -5.74
CA THR A 51 -0.38 12.34 -4.42
C THR A 51 -0.03 13.24 -3.25
N ASP A 52 0.90 14.16 -3.45
CA ASP A 52 1.27 15.21 -2.51
C ASP A 52 1.87 16.38 -3.32
N PRO A 53 1.73 17.64 -2.88
CA PRO A 53 2.22 18.78 -3.63
C PRO A 53 3.74 18.69 -3.81
N VAL A 54 4.18 18.68 -5.06
CA VAL A 54 5.57 18.97 -5.42
C VAL A 54 5.82 20.44 -5.09
N SER A 55 6.44 20.74 -3.93
CA SER A 55 6.66 22.13 -3.50
C SER A 55 7.58 22.94 -4.42
N ASP A 56 8.55 22.28 -5.07
CA ASP A 56 9.50 22.89 -6.02
C ASP A 56 9.83 21.94 -7.18
N GLY A 57 10.21 22.50 -8.33
CA GLY A 57 10.42 21.79 -9.59
C GLY A 57 11.58 20.77 -9.59
N ASP A 58 12.47 20.83 -8.59
CA ASP A 58 13.63 19.94 -8.44
C ASP A 58 13.72 19.32 -7.02
N SER A 59 12.64 19.40 -6.20
CA SER A 59 12.60 18.82 -4.86
C SER A 59 11.71 17.58 -4.76
N PHE A 60 11.94 16.77 -3.72
CA PHE A 60 11.04 15.71 -3.28
C PHE A 60 10.66 15.95 -1.82
N ASP A 61 9.37 16.10 -1.54
CA ASP A 61 8.91 16.43 -0.20
C ASP A 61 8.86 15.20 0.71
N LEU A 62 9.35 15.38 1.93
CA LEU A 62 9.30 14.41 3.02
C LEU A 62 8.45 15.00 4.14
N ASP A 63 7.33 14.36 4.45
CA ASP A 63 6.40 14.91 5.44
C ASP A 63 6.96 14.82 6.87
N GLU A 64 6.47 15.70 7.76
CA GLU A 64 6.96 15.84 9.12
C GLU A 64 6.79 14.56 9.96
N TYR A 65 5.74 13.77 9.68
CA TYR A 65 5.37 12.58 10.43
C TYR A 65 6.20 11.38 10.00
N GLU A 66 6.40 11.18 8.70
CA GLU A 66 7.34 10.17 8.20
C GLU A 66 8.74 10.40 8.76
N HIS A 67 9.20 11.66 8.74
CA HIS A 67 10.53 11.99 9.22
C HIS A 67 10.68 11.72 10.72
N ALA A 68 9.74 12.19 11.54
CA ALA A 68 9.81 12.06 13.00
C ALA A 68 9.44 10.66 13.51
N GLN A 69 8.48 9.97 12.89
CA GLN A 69 7.91 8.71 13.39
C GLN A 69 8.49 7.47 12.72
N LEU A 70 9.07 7.57 11.51
CA LEU A 70 9.61 6.42 10.77
C LEU A 70 11.12 6.53 10.57
N ILE A 71 11.57 7.63 9.95
CA ILE A 71 12.95 7.78 9.46
C ILE A 71 13.92 7.95 10.62
N GLU A 72 13.72 8.93 11.51
CA GLU A 72 14.63 9.17 12.64
C GLU A 72 14.82 7.92 13.53
N PRO A 73 13.75 7.26 14.03
CA PRO A 73 13.88 6.04 14.82
C PRO A 73 14.55 4.88 14.05
N GLY A 74 14.24 4.74 12.75
CA GLY A 74 14.86 3.73 11.90
C GLY A 74 16.36 3.95 11.72
N LEU A 75 16.79 5.19 11.48
CA LEU A 75 18.20 5.55 11.37
C LEU A 75 18.95 5.35 12.68
N ASP A 76 18.32 5.65 13.83
CA ASP A 76 18.90 5.39 15.15
C ASP A 76 19.17 3.89 15.38
N ARG A 77 18.20 3.04 15.01
CA ARG A 77 18.35 1.57 15.09
C ARG A 77 19.45 1.07 14.17
N ILE A 78 19.48 1.53 12.91
CA ILE A 78 20.50 1.13 11.93
C ILE A 78 21.89 1.56 12.40
N ALA A 79 22.02 2.78 12.93
CA ALA A 79 23.28 3.29 13.48
C ALA A 79 23.79 2.44 14.64
N ALA A 80 22.93 2.12 15.61
CA ALA A 80 23.31 1.33 16.78
C ALA A 80 23.86 -0.05 16.39
N GLU A 81 23.16 -0.77 15.50
CA GLU A 81 23.58 -2.10 15.05
C GLU A 81 24.87 -2.04 14.22
N LEU A 82 24.97 -1.08 13.29
CA LEU A 82 26.14 -0.93 12.44
C LEU A 82 27.40 -0.57 13.26
N VAL A 83 27.29 0.43 14.14
CA VAL A 83 28.38 0.84 15.03
C VAL A 83 28.82 -0.34 15.90
N GLY A 84 27.88 -1.05 16.54
CA GLY A 84 28.22 -2.18 17.41
C GLY A 84 28.93 -3.35 16.69
N ARG A 85 28.67 -3.56 15.39
CA ARG A 85 29.41 -4.57 14.60
C ARG A 85 30.79 -4.09 14.17
N LEU A 86 30.89 -2.86 13.69
CA LEU A 86 32.16 -2.28 13.24
C LEU A 86 33.14 -2.06 14.40
N GLU A 87 32.64 -1.75 15.59
CA GLU A 87 33.44 -1.61 16.81
C GLU A 87 34.11 -2.93 17.20
N ARG A 88 33.36 -4.03 17.13
CA ARG A 88 33.90 -5.38 17.35
C ARG A 88 34.93 -5.75 16.30
N LEU A 89 34.71 -5.39 15.02
CA LEU A 89 35.69 -5.61 13.95
C LEU A 89 37.02 -4.88 14.24
N LEU A 90 36.97 -3.61 14.63
CA LEU A 90 38.16 -2.80 14.95
C LEU A 90 38.94 -3.34 16.14
N ARG A 91 38.25 -3.95 17.12
CA ARG A 91 38.87 -4.57 18.30
C ARG A 91 39.40 -5.99 18.05
N GLY A 92 39.23 -6.53 16.84
CA GLY A 92 39.57 -7.92 16.54
C GLY A 92 38.66 -8.93 17.26
N GLU A 93 37.49 -8.50 17.71
CA GLU A 93 36.49 -9.32 18.40
C GLU A 93 35.51 -9.99 17.41
N SER A 94 34.68 -10.92 17.91
CA SER A 94 33.64 -11.54 17.08
C SER A 94 32.57 -10.52 16.67
N HIS A 95 32.48 -10.23 15.38
CA HIS A 95 31.69 -9.11 14.83
C HIS A 95 30.48 -9.55 13.98
N GLY A 96 30.36 -10.84 13.62
CA GLY A 96 29.24 -11.35 12.83
C GLY A 96 29.15 -10.83 11.38
N LEU A 97 30.27 -10.35 10.82
CA LEU A 97 30.39 -10.01 9.39
C LEU A 97 30.81 -11.25 8.62
N SER A 98 30.32 -11.43 7.38
CA SER A 98 30.65 -12.62 6.60
C SER A 98 32.12 -12.66 6.22
N LYS A 99 32.68 -13.88 6.11
CA LYS A 99 34.05 -14.08 5.63
C LYS A 99 34.27 -13.44 4.25
N THR A 100 33.31 -13.63 3.33
CA THR A 100 33.38 -13.12 1.95
C THR A 100 33.32 -11.59 1.86
N LEU A 101 32.83 -10.91 2.90
CA LEU A 101 32.85 -9.44 2.95
C LEU A 101 34.25 -8.92 3.22
N LEU A 102 35.05 -9.63 4.01
CA LEU A 102 36.39 -9.20 4.44
C LEU A 102 37.51 -9.79 3.56
N GLU A 103 37.33 -11.02 3.08
CA GLU A 103 38.29 -11.71 2.20
C GLU A 103 38.47 -10.93 0.88
N ASP A 104 39.74 -10.64 0.55
CA ASP A 104 40.14 -9.82 -0.60
C ASP A 104 39.47 -8.44 -0.70
N ASN A 105 38.96 -7.90 0.41
CA ASN A 105 38.37 -6.57 0.43
C ASN A 105 39.47 -5.50 0.56
N PRO A 106 39.65 -4.60 -0.42
CA PRO A 106 40.71 -3.59 -0.37
C PRO A 106 40.52 -2.57 0.76
N ALA A 107 39.32 -2.46 1.35
CA ALA A 107 39.07 -1.61 2.50
C ALA A 107 39.50 -2.26 3.83
N TRP A 108 39.73 -3.57 3.86
CA TRP A 108 40.17 -4.32 5.04
C TRP A 108 41.32 -5.29 4.75
N PRO A 109 42.48 -4.79 4.29
CA PRO A 109 43.63 -5.64 3.95
C PRO A 109 44.23 -6.33 5.19
N ALA A 110 45.08 -7.33 4.95
CA ALA A 110 45.71 -8.14 6.01
C ALA A 110 46.43 -7.29 7.07
N GLU A 111 47.12 -6.23 6.67
CA GLU A 111 47.83 -5.31 7.59
C GLU A 111 46.88 -4.65 8.61
N LEU A 112 45.64 -4.33 8.20
CA LEU A 112 44.64 -3.71 9.05
C LEU A 112 43.95 -4.75 9.94
N ALA A 113 43.69 -5.94 9.40
CA ALA A 113 43.17 -7.07 10.16
C ALA A 113 44.15 -7.53 11.26
N GLU A 114 45.46 -7.53 10.97
CA GLU A 114 46.52 -7.78 11.96
C GLU A 114 46.54 -6.69 13.03
N ALA A 115 46.50 -5.42 12.64
CA ALA A 115 46.48 -4.31 13.58
C ALA A 115 45.27 -4.34 14.52
N ALA A 116 44.09 -4.72 14.02
CA ALA A 116 42.90 -4.91 14.82
C ALA A 116 43.10 -6.00 15.89
N ARG A 117 43.63 -7.18 15.48
CA ARG A 117 43.92 -8.30 16.40
C ARG A 117 44.97 -7.95 17.45
N ASP A 118 45.96 -7.16 17.08
CA ASP A 118 47.03 -6.70 17.98
C ASP A 118 46.57 -5.56 18.92
N GLY A 119 45.33 -5.08 18.79
CA GLY A 119 44.80 -3.94 19.57
C GLY A 119 45.39 -2.58 19.17
N ARG A 120 46.09 -2.49 18.03
CA ARG A 120 46.73 -1.26 17.55
C ARG A 120 45.73 -0.22 17.05
N LEU A 121 44.49 -0.62 16.75
CA LEU A 121 43.42 0.27 16.28
C LEU A 121 42.55 0.87 17.41
N THR A 122 42.91 0.65 18.68
CA THR A 122 42.16 1.18 19.84
C THR A 122 42.13 2.70 19.94
N HIS A 123 43.01 3.38 19.20
CA HIS A 123 43.04 4.85 19.08
C HIS A 123 41.89 5.39 18.21
N ASP A 124 41.30 4.57 17.33
CA ASP A 124 40.28 5.02 16.39
C ASP A 124 38.93 5.22 17.10
N PRO A 125 38.32 6.41 17.00
CA PRO A 125 37.05 6.72 17.67
C PRO A 125 35.82 6.06 17.05
N LEU A 126 35.96 5.27 15.97
CA LEU A 126 34.93 4.71 15.12
C LEU A 126 33.90 5.77 14.68
N VAL A 127 34.21 6.47 13.59
CA VAL A 127 33.28 7.39 12.92
C VAL A 127 32.72 6.72 11.68
N VAL A 128 31.40 6.54 11.65
CA VAL A 128 30.64 5.96 10.54
C VAL A 128 30.03 7.10 9.73
N ILE A 129 30.24 7.08 8.42
CA ILE A 129 29.51 7.90 7.44
C ILE A 129 29.08 6.95 6.32
N CYS A 130 27.93 6.31 6.49
CA CYS A 130 27.45 5.24 5.60
C CYS A 130 26.22 5.71 4.82
N PRO A 131 26.37 6.12 3.55
CA PRO A 131 25.22 6.33 2.69
C PRO A 131 24.37 5.09 2.52
N LEU A 132 23.09 5.21 2.87
CA LEU A 132 22.07 4.18 2.73
C LEU A 132 21.27 4.39 1.44
N ALA A 133 20.80 3.31 0.83
CA ALA A 133 19.76 3.36 -0.20
C ALA A 133 18.39 3.09 0.45
N LEU A 134 17.54 4.10 0.48
CA LEU A 134 16.18 4.04 1.00
C LEU A 134 15.16 4.28 -0.11
N SER A 135 14.00 3.67 -0.01
CA SER A 135 12.84 3.97 -0.86
C SER A 135 11.55 3.56 -0.14
N ARG A 136 10.40 4.18 -0.45
CA ARG A 136 9.11 3.61 -0.07
C ARG A 136 8.87 2.31 -0.85
N THR A 137 8.27 1.30 -0.20
CA THR A 137 7.76 0.06 -0.83
C THR A 137 6.44 -0.31 -0.17
N GLN A 138 5.60 -1.09 -0.86
CA GLN A 138 4.45 -1.74 -0.25
C GLN A 138 4.88 -3.05 0.43
N ASP A 139 4.34 -3.32 1.63
CA ASP A 139 4.42 -4.64 2.26
C ASP A 139 3.24 -5.55 1.86
N ASP A 140 3.19 -6.80 2.34
CA ASP A 140 2.12 -7.75 1.97
C ASP A 140 0.75 -7.37 2.59
N LYS A 141 0.74 -6.40 3.51
CA LYS A 141 -0.45 -5.72 4.04
C LYS A 141 -0.58 -4.31 3.42
N GLY A 142 0.09 -4.08 2.28
CA GLY A 142 0.25 -2.84 1.51
C GLY A 142 0.17 -1.57 2.33
N ASN A 143 0.95 -1.55 3.39
CA ASN A 143 1.45 -0.32 3.97
C ASN A 143 2.56 0.22 3.08
N ASP A 144 2.52 1.51 2.80
CA ASP A 144 3.65 2.24 2.25
C ASP A 144 4.69 2.44 3.36
N ARG A 145 5.90 1.92 3.15
CA ARG A 145 6.97 1.87 4.16
C ARG A 145 8.30 2.29 3.59
N TRP A 146 8.97 3.22 4.27
CA TRP A 146 10.39 3.46 4.05
C TRP A 146 11.18 2.18 4.32
N THR A 147 11.91 1.73 3.31
CA THR A 147 12.55 0.42 3.27
C THR A 147 14.04 0.58 3.00
N LEU A 148 14.87 -0.12 3.79
CA LEU A 148 16.31 -0.19 3.57
C LEU A 148 16.63 -1.21 2.48
N PHE A 149 17.25 -0.75 1.39
CA PHE A 149 17.78 -1.61 0.33
C PHE A 149 19.24 -2.00 0.54
N GLY A 150 19.96 -1.27 1.39
CA GLY A 150 21.36 -1.52 1.75
C GLY A 150 22.20 -0.25 1.69
N THR A 151 23.48 -0.38 1.33
CA THR A 151 24.34 0.78 1.03
C THR A 151 23.90 1.48 -0.26
N SER A 152 24.21 2.76 -0.39
CA SER A 152 24.02 3.50 -1.64
C SER A 152 24.79 2.83 -2.79
N HIS A 153 24.09 2.57 -3.90
CA HIS A 153 24.71 2.07 -5.13
C HIS A 153 25.53 3.13 -5.88
N GLU A 154 25.43 4.40 -5.49
CA GLU A 154 26.27 5.51 -5.97
C GLU A 154 27.68 5.50 -5.35
N GLY A 155 27.91 4.60 -4.38
CA GLY A 155 29.18 4.48 -3.67
C GLY A 155 29.22 5.27 -2.37
N ALA A 156 30.37 5.25 -1.70
CA ALA A 156 30.51 5.81 -0.37
C ALA A 156 30.74 7.33 -0.39
N ALA A 157 31.54 7.84 -1.34
CA ALA A 157 32.03 9.22 -1.30
C ALA A 157 30.99 10.25 -1.75
N ALA A 158 30.39 10.06 -2.94
CA ALA A 158 29.55 11.07 -3.57
C ALA A 158 28.32 11.43 -2.71
N PRO A 159 27.52 10.46 -2.22
CA PRO A 159 26.40 10.79 -1.33
C PRO A 159 26.82 11.32 0.04
N ALA A 160 27.92 10.80 0.61
CA ALA A 160 28.38 11.23 1.93
C ALA A 160 28.89 12.67 1.96
N LEU A 161 29.51 13.12 0.86
CA LEU A 161 30.04 14.46 0.72
C LEU A 161 29.03 15.44 0.11
N HIS A 162 27.90 14.96 -0.40
CA HIS A 162 26.84 15.82 -0.95
C HIS A 162 26.25 16.72 0.14
N GLY A 163 26.07 17.99 -0.19
CA GLY A 163 25.55 19.01 0.73
C GLY A 163 26.50 19.41 1.87
N LEU A 164 27.72 18.85 1.94
CA LEU A 164 28.74 19.29 2.89
C LEU A 164 29.57 20.44 2.33
N ASP A 165 29.83 21.40 3.20
CA ASP A 165 30.79 22.48 3.04
C ASP A 165 31.85 22.43 4.16
N GLU A 166 32.78 23.38 4.14
CA GLU A 166 33.86 23.43 5.14
C GLU A 166 33.34 23.53 6.57
N ASN A 167 32.26 24.30 6.80
CA ASN A 167 31.73 24.54 8.14
C ASN A 167 30.99 23.31 8.68
N SER A 168 30.08 22.76 7.89
CA SER A 168 29.29 21.58 8.26
C SER A 168 30.17 20.35 8.48
N LEU A 169 31.20 20.13 7.65
CA LEU A 169 32.16 19.05 7.88
C LEU A 169 33.00 19.29 9.13
N ALA A 170 33.48 20.52 9.37
CA ALA A 170 34.19 20.86 10.60
C ALA A 170 33.31 20.65 11.85
N GLU A 171 32.02 20.98 11.80
CA GLU A 171 31.07 20.73 12.88
C GLU A 171 30.86 19.24 13.16
N LEU A 172 30.75 18.41 12.10
CA LEU A 172 30.66 16.97 12.21
C LEU A 172 31.91 16.40 12.89
N LEU A 173 33.10 16.79 12.42
CA LEU A 173 34.37 16.33 12.98
C LEU A 173 34.52 16.76 14.45
N LYS A 174 34.16 18.01 14.77
CA LYS A 174 34.15 18.50 16.15
C LYS A 174 33.18 17.71 17.03
N TRP A 175 31.97 17.40 16.55
CA TRP A 175 31.02 16.54 17.25
C TRP A 175 31.60 15.14 17.49
N ALA A 176 32.35 14.61 16.52
CA ALA A 176 33.06 13.34 16.65
C ALA A 176 34.29 13.40 17.58
N GLY A 177 34.63 14.57 18.14
CA GLY A 177 35.79 14.77 19.02
C GLY A 177 37.11 15.04 18.30
N LEU A 178 37.06 15.43 17.02
CA LEU A 178 38.22 15.66 16.15
C LEU A 178 38.35 17.16 15.86
N ALA A 179 39.18 17.87 16.64
CA ALA A 179 39.21 19.33 16.69
C ALA A 179 40.48 20.01 16.10
N GLY A 180 41.39 19.27 15.48
CA GLY A 180 42.58 19.84 14.84
C GLY A 180 42.55 19.84 13.33
N GLU A 181 43.74 19.88 12.71
CA GLU A 181 43.86 20.07 11.27
C GLU A 181 43.35 18.85 10.50
N TRP A 182 42.49 19.11 9.51
CA TRP A 182 41.87 18.09 8.69
C TRP A 182 41.94 18.41 7.19
N ARG A 183 41.93 17.34 6.38
CA ARG A 183 41.97 17.39 4.91
C ARG A 183 41.06 16.34 4.31
N VAL A 184 40.70 16.52 3.03
CA VAL A 184 39.90 15.59 2.25
C VAL A 184 40.77 14.93 1.17
N LEU A 185 40.67 13.60 1.04
CA LEU A 185 41.23 12.84 -0.07
C LEU A 185 40.10 11.99 -0.69
N ALA A 186 39.64 12.39 -1.87
CA ALA A 186 38.62 11.67 -2.63
C ALA A 186 39.06 11.53 -4.09
N GLU A 187 38.31 10.80 -4.91
CA GLU A 187 38.50 10.82 -6.36
C GLU A 187 38.05 12.17 -6.93
N GLU A 188 36.89 12.64 -6.48
CA GLU A 188 36.38 13.97 -6.75
C GLU A 188 36.06 14.67 -5.43
N VAL A 189 36.68 15.84 -5.20
CA VAL A 189 36.39 16.68 -4.03
C VAL A 189 35.33 17.73 -4.43
N PRO A 190 34.17 17.79 -3.74
CA PRO A 190 33.16 18.79 -4.03
C PRO A 190 33.72 20.20 -4.03
N ALA A 191 33.18 21.07 -4.88
CA ALA A 191 33.66 22.45 -5.02
C ALA A 191 33.77 23.20 -3.67
N ALA A 192 32.79 22.99 -2.78
CA ALA A 192 32.74 23.58 -1.45
C ALA A 192 33.86 23.10 -0.50
N LEU A 193 34.52 21.98 -0.80
CA LEU A 193 35.59 21.37 0.01
C LEU A 193 36.97 21.44 -0.64
N ARG A 194 37.09 22.00 -1.86
CA ARG A 194 38.38 22.04 -2.59
C ARG A 194 39.50 22.73 -1.83
N ALA A 195 39.19 23.76 -1.04
CA ALA A 195 40.18 24.44 -0.19
C ALA A 195 40.81 23.52 0.87
N ARG A 196 40.15 22.40 1.18
CA ARG A 196 40.56 21.40 2.17
C ARG A 196 41.07 20.11 1.52
N GLU A 197 41.27 20.08 0.20
CA GLU A 197 41.90 18.95 -0.47
C GLU A 197 43.33 18.73 0.07
N LEU A 198 43.73 17.46 0.25
CA LEU A 198 45.01 17.10 0.87
C LEU A 198 46.21 17.80 0.21
N GLY A 199 46.27 17.81 -1.12
CA GLY A 199 47.35 18.46 -1.89
C GLY A 199 48.75 18.10 -1.37
N ASN A 200 49.60 19.11 -1.17
CA ASN A 200 50.95 18.98 -0.62
C ASN A 200 51.02 19.17 0.91
N THR A 201 49.90 19.01 1.64
CA THR A 201 49.86 19.20 3.10
C THR A 201 50.76 18.18 3.81
N SER A 202 51.57 18.63 4.77
CA SER A 202 52.41 17.74 5.58
C SER A 202 51.55 16.84 6.48
N LEU A 203 51.81 15.53 6.45
CA LEU A 203 51.13 14.56 7.31
C LEU A 203 51.44 14.77 8.80
N ALA A 204 52.61 15.32 9.14
CA ALA A 204 53.00 15.55 10.53
C ALA A 204 52.12 16.58 11.27
N SER A 205 51.46 17.47 10.54
CA SER A 205 50.51 18.45 11.09
C SER A 205 49.05 18.00 10.99
N LEU A 206 48.77 16.89 10.30
CA LEU A 206 47.42 16.44 9.99
C LEU A 206 46.92 15.47 11.06
N GLN A 207 45.79 15.81 11.69
CA GLN A 207 45.17 14.94 12.70
C GLN A 207 44.06 14.07 12.12
N THR A 208 43.36 14.56 11.09
CA THR A 208 42.23 13.85 10.50
C THR A 208 42.27 13.91 8.98
N LEU A 209 42.10 12.76 8.33
CA LEU A 209 41.93 12.66 6.88
C LEU A 209 40.55 12.12 6.58
N VAL A 210 39.73 12.93 5.89
CA VAL A 210 38.44 12.51 5.37
C VAL A 210 38.65 11.80 4.04
N THR A 211 38.42 10.49 4.00
CA THR A 211 38.62 9.67 2.79
C THR A 211 37.69 8.46 2.78
N PHE A 212 37.15 8.18 1.61
CA PHE A 212 36.33 6.99 1.34
C PHE A 212 37.06 5.98 0.45
N ARG A 213 38.35 6.22 0.16
CA ARG A 213 39.16 5.27 -0.60
C ARG A 213 39.41 4.02 0.24
N PRO A 214 39.42 2.83 -0.37
CA PRO A 214 39.85 1.61 0.31
C PRO A 214 41.21 1.78 0.96
N PHE A 215 41.39 1.25 2.17
CA PHE A 215 42.63 1.39 2.94
C PHE A 215 43.86 0.97 2.14
N ALA A 216 43.79 -0.15 1.42
CA ALA A 216 44.89 -0.66 0.59
C ALA A 216 45.34 0.32 -0.50
N GLU A 217 44.43 1.17 -1.00
CA GLU A 217 44.66 2.15 -2.07
C GLU A 217 45.18 3.50 -1.55
N LEU A 218 45.24 3.70 -0.23
CA LEU A 218 45.80 4.91 0.37
C LEU A 218 47.34 4.93 0.19
N PRO A 219 47.97 6.10 0.03
CA PRO A 219 49.42 6.22 0.05
C PRO A 219 50.04 5.56 1.29
N GLU A 220 51.19 4.90 1.11
CA GLU A 220 51.87 4.14 2.19
C GLU A 220 52.11 4.99 3.45
N ALA A 221 52.48 6.26 3.29
CA ALA A 221 52.69 7.18 4.41
C ALA A 221 51.40 7.44 5.22
N ILE A 222 50.23 7.47 4.58
CA ILE A 222 48.94 7.62 5.25
C ILE A 222 48.57 6.33 5.99
N ARG A 223 48.77 5.16 5.36
CA ARG A 223 48.52 3.86 6.01
C ARG A 223 49.38 3.70 7.25
N ALA A 224 50.67 4.02 7.16
CA ALA A 224 51.61 3.95 8.27
C ALA A 224 51.22 4.90 9.42
N ALA A 225 50.88 6.16 9.12
CA ALA A 225 50.46 7.14 10.12
C ALA A 225 49.18 6.72 10.86
N TYR A 226 48.20 6.16 10.14
CA TYR A 226 46.98 5.61 10.75
C TYR A 226 47.30 4.42 11.66
N LEU A 227 48.09 3.44 11.19
CA LEU A 227 48.46 2.26 12.00
C LEU A 227 49.30 2.61 13.24
N ALA A 228 50.02 3.73 13.21
CA ALA A 228 50.77 4.27 14.34
C ALA A 228 49.90 5.08 15.34
N GLY A 229 48.63 5.34 15.00
CA GLY A 229 47.74 6.20 15.79
C GLY A 229 48.06 7.69 15.71
N GLU A 230 48.86 8.10 14.72
CA GLU A 230 49.24 9.50 14.47
C GLU A 230 48.20 10.25 13.62
N LEU A 231 47.33 9.50 12.93
CA LEU A 231 46.30 10.03 12.03
C LEU A 231 44.98 9.28 12.25
N VAL A 232 43.85 10.02 12.27
CA VAL A 232 42.50 9.43 12.24
C VAL A 232 41.93 9.50 10.83
N LEU A 233 41.32 8.40 10.36
CA LEU A 233 40.60 8.36 9.08
C LEU A 233 39.09 8.50 9.32
N VAL A 234 38.42 9.34 8.53
CA VAL A 234 36.97 9.55 8.60
C VAL A 234 36.34 9.37 7.21
N PRO A 235 35.34 8.49 7.04
CA PRO A 235 34.92 7.47 7.99
C PRO A 235 36.03 6.46 8.29
N THR A 236 35.90 5.74 9.41
CA THR A 236 36.82 4.68 9.78
C THR A 236 36.84 3.58 8.69
N PRO A 237 38.01 3.02 8.30
CA PRO A 237 38.10 2.05 7.21
C PRO A 237 37.19 0.83 7.33
N ALA A 238 36.88 0.42 8.57
CA ALA A 238 35.92 -0.64 8.87
C ALA A 238 34.54 -0.40 8.24
N MET A 239 34.11 0.84 8.09
CA MET A 239 32.84 1.19 7.44
C MET A 239 32.91 0.97 5.92
N VAL A 240 34.03 1.35 5.31
CA VAL A 240 34.24 1.34 3.84
C VAL A 240 34.10 -0.06 3.25
N VAL A 241 34.33 -1.12 4.04
CA VAL A 241 34.20 -2.52 3.61
C VAL A 241 32.85 -2.83 2.95
N MET A 242 31.77 -2.16 3.39
CA MET A 242 30.40 -2.37 2.88
C MET A 242 30.23 -2.03 1.40
N PHE A 243 31.09 -1.16 0.85
CA PHE A 243 31.04 -0.72 -0.55
C PHE A 243 31.96 -1.53 -1.47
N HIS A 244 32.80 -2.39 -0.88
CA HIS A 244 33.90 -3.07 -1.56
C HIS A 244 33.83 -4.60 -1.51
N HIS A 245 32.67 -5.19 -1.18
CA HIS A 245 32.49 -6.64 -1.22
C HIS A 245 32.81 -7.20 -2.63
N PRO A 246 33.88 -7.99 -2.82
CA PRO A 246 34.37 -8.33 -4.17
C PRO A 246 33.35 -9.08 -5.02
N ARG A 247 32.70 -10.10 -4.43
CA ARG A 247 31.73 -10.94 -5.16
C ARG A 247 30.44 -10.20 -5.55
N TYR A 248 29.87 -9.36 -4.68
CA TYR A 248 28.71 -8.53 -5.06
C TYR A 248 29.06 -7.47 -6.11
N ARG A 249 30.31 -6.98 -6.17
CA ARG A 249 30.76 -6.09 -7.25
C ARG A 249 30.85 -6.83 -8.60
N GLU A 250 31.18 -8.11 -8.59
CA GLU A 250 31.11 -8.95 -9.79
C GLU A 250 29.66 -9.19 -10.21
N LEU A 251 28.79 -9.62 -9.28
CA LEU A 251 27.35 -9.78 -9.53
C LEU A 251 26.70 -8.49 -10.05
N ALA A 252 27.20 -7.33 -9.62
CA ALA A 252 26.71 -6.02 -10.08
C ALA A 252 26.85 -5.77 -11.60
N ARG A 253 27.59 -6.61 -12.32
CA ARG A 253 27.64 -6.57 -13.80
C ARG A 253 26.37 -7.13 -14.43
N GLU A 254 25.69 -8.05 -13.75
CA GLU A 254 24.45 -8.71 -14.19
C GLU A 254 23.23 -8.15 -13.45
N LEU A 255 23.41 -7.78 -12.18
CA LEU A 255 22.39 -7.20 -11.31
C LEU A 255 22.92 -5.88 -10.71
N PRO A 256 22.77 -4.73 -11.37
CA PRO A 256 23.42 -3.47 -10.98
C PRO A 256 23.34 -3.10 -9.49
N ARG A 257 22.20 -3.41 -8.85
CA ARG A 257 21.91 -3.13 -7.43
C ARG A 257 22.46 -4.17 -6.44
N ALA A 258 23.22 -5.17 -6.88
CA ALA A 258 23.84 -6.16 -6.01
C ALA A 258 24.79 -5.54 -4.97
N ARG A 259 25.36 -4.36 -5.26
CA ARG A 259 26.24 -3.63 -4.33
C ARG A 259 25.59 -3.22 -3.02
N GLN A 260 24.26 -3.09 -3.00
CA GLN A 260 23.50 -2.72 -1.80
C GLN A 260 23.48 -3.88 -0.77
N VAL A 261 23.55 -5.13 -1.24
CA VAL A 261 23.19 -6.34 -0.48
C VAL A 261 24.07 -6.58 0.74
N ALA A 262 25.36 -6.21 0.69
CA ALA A 262 26.31 -6.51 1.76
C ALA A 262 25.85 -6.02 3.14
N LEU A 263 25.23 -4.84 3.20
CA LEU A 263 24.74 -4.25 4.44
C LEU A 263 23.52 -4.99 5.01
N LEU A 264 22.64 -5.52 4.13
CA LEU A 264 21.39 -6.16 4.56
C LEU A 264 21.63 -7.41 5.42
N HIS A 265 22.73 -8.13 5.17
CA HIS A 265 23.11 -9.32 5.95
C HIS A 265 23.43 -9.04 7.42
N LEU A 266 23.58 -7.76 7.80
CA LEU A 266 23.80 -7.35 9.18
C LEU A 266 22.51 -7.29 9.99
N PHE A 267 21.36 -7.21 9.32
CA PHE A 267 20.08 -6.93 9.97
C PHE A 267 19.17 -8.16 9.93
N PRO A 268 18.39 -8.41 10.99
CA PRO A 268 17.24 -9.30 10.89
C PRO A 268 16.13 -8.65 10.05
N ARG A 269 15.14 -9.45 9.64
CA ARG A 269 13.88 -8.93 9.10
C ARG A 269 13.23 -7.98 10.12
N VAL A 270 12.80 -6.80 9.68
CA VAL A 270 12.08 -5.80 10.49
C VAL A 270 10.84 -5.36 9.73
N GLU A 271 9.67 -5.68 10.28
CA GLU A 271 8.33 -5.34 9.72
C GLU A 271 7.50 -4.52 10.73
N GLU A 272 8.09 -4.14 11.87
CA GLU A 272 7.43 -3.36 12.92
C GLU A 272 7.00 -1.98 12.40
N SER A 273 5.88 -1.46 12.91
CA SER A 273 5.44 -0.09 12.64
C SER A 273 6.32 0.95 13.31
N PHE A 274 6.32 2.16 12.74
CA PHE A 274 7.07 3.31 13.27
C PHE A 274 8.60 3.16 13.24
N THR A 275 9.11 2.53 12.17
CA THR A 275 10.55 2.41 11.88
C THR A 275 10.80 2.14 10.40
N ILE A 276 12.07 2.14 9.96
CA ILE A 276 12.47 1.74 8.60
C ILE A 276 12.36 0.22 8.47
N ARG A 277 11.63 -0.24 7.45
CA ARG A 277 11.46 -1.65 7.10
C ARG A 277 12.76 -2.26 6.59
N ILE A 278 13.04 -3.49 7.00
CA ILE A 278 14.19 -4.28 6.50
C ILE A 278 13.68 -5.65 6.05
N PRO A 279 13.55 -5.90 4.72
CA PRO A 279 13.08 -7.19 4.21
C PRO A 279 14.06 -8.33 4.50
N GLN A 280 13.54 -9.55 4.48
CA GLN A 280 14.37 -10.75 4.67
C GLN A 280 15.40 -10.90 3.53
N SER A 281 16.64 -11.17 3.90
CA SER A 281 17.73 -11.54 2.98
C SER A 281 18.64 -12.55 3.66
N GLY A 282 19.37 -13.34 2.85
CA GLY A 282 20.24 -14.37 3.38
C GLY A 282 20.70 -15.37 2.34
N TRP A 283 21.08 -16.54 2.83
CA TRP A 283 21.43 -17.72 2.04
C TRP A 283 20.44 -18.83 2.34
N LEU A 284 20.12 -19.66 1.36
CA LEU A 284 19.30 -20.86 1.54
C LEU A 284 20.02 -22.07 0.94
N ASP A 285 19.87 -23.23 1.58
CA ASP A 285 20.45 -24.50 1.17
C ASP A 285 19.30 -25.49 0.86
N GLU A 286 19.25 -25.96 -0.38
CA GLU A 286 18.20 -26.90 -0.85
C GLU A 286 18.56 -28.37 -0.65
N LEU A 287 19.78 -28.66 -0.17
CA LEU A 287 20.27 -29.99 0.23
C LEU A 287 20.89 -29.86 1.62
N GLU A 288 20.43 -30.64 2.61
CA GLU A 288 20.98 -30.57 3.97
C GLU A 288 22.45 -31.04 4.03
N GLU A 289 23.15 -30.43 5.00
CA GLU A 289 24.56 -30.56 5.40
C GLU A 289 25.61 -29.77 4.60
N GLY A 290 26.05 -28.65 5.19
CA GLY A 290 27.32 -28.01 4.82
C GLY A 290 27.54 -26.65 5.46
N GLY A 291 28.11 -26.63 6.67
CA GLY A 291 28.48 -25.40 7.37
C GLY A 291 29.45 -24.52 6.57
N GLY A 292 28.95 -23.40 6.06
CA GLY A 292 29.75 -22.31 5.50
C GLY A 292 29.31 -20.98 6.11
N GLY A 293 30.25 -20.10 6.43
CA GLY A 293 30.12 -18.92 7.32
C GLY A 293 29.16 -17.77 6.92
N HIS A 294 28.07 -18.06 6.20
CA HIS A 294 26.96 -17.15 5.95
C HIS A 294 25.74 -17.55 6.78
N LYS A 295 24.87 -16.58 7.10
CA LYS A 295 23.59 -16.84 7.77
C LYS A 295 22.64 -17.56 6.81
N VAL A 296 22.38 -18.84 7.08
CA VAL A 296 21.38 -19.65 6.37
C VAL A 296 19.99 -19.35 6.92
N VAL A 297 19.03 -19.14 6.03
CA VAL A 297 17.62 -18.86 6.33
C VAL A 297 16.78 -19.89 5.59
N ASN A 298 16.31 -20.90 6.33
CA ASN A 298 15.55 -22.02 5.76
C ASN A 298 14.10 -21.68 5.50
N ASP A 299 13.52 -20.85 6.37
CA ASP A 299 12.09 -20.59 6.39
C ASP A 299 11.76 -19.13 6.05
N PHE A 300 10.62 -18.95 5.41
CA PHE A 300 9.97 -17.67 5.22
C PHE A 300 8.60 -17.72 5.89
N VAL A 301 8.31 -16.67 6.65
CA VAL A 301 6.99 -16.47 7.26
C VAL A 301 6.19 -15.64 6.28
N ARG A 302 5.25 -16.30 5.59
CA ARG A 302 4.31 -15.59 4.72
C ARG A 302 3.39 -14.74 5.57
N THR A 303 3.25 -13.50 5.13
CA THR A 303 2.22 -12.58 5.60
C THR A 303 1.26 -12.37 4.45
N HIS A 304 -0.04 -12.37 4.74
CA HIS A 304 -1.08 -12.05 3.77
C HIS A 304 -2.20 -11.29 4.49
N ARG A 305 -3.01 -10.59 3.71
CA ARG A 305 -4.03 -9.67 4.21
C ARG A 305 -5.12 -10.32 5.03
N TRP A 306 -5.51 -11.54 4.67
CA TRP A 306 -6.53 -12.33 5.38
C TRP A 306 -6.05 -12.91 6.71
N GLN A 307 -4.79 -12.67 7.11
CA GLN A 307 -4.38 -12.99 8.47
C GLN A 307 -5.18 -12.13 9.45
N ARG A 308 -5.80 -12.77 10.43
CA ARG A 308 -6.60 -12.18 11.52
C ARG A 308 -5.77 -11.27 12.46
N LYS A 309 -5.16 -10.22 11.91
CA LYS A 309 -4.31 -9.20 12.55
C LYS A 309 -4.64 -7.84 11.94
N ARG A 310 -4.58 -6.77 12.72
CA ARG A 310 -4.78 -5.41 12.20
C ARG A 310 -3.62 -4.98 11.29
N ARG A 311 -3.83 -3.92 10.51
CA ARG A 311 -2.86 -3.38 9.54
C ARG A 311 -1.57 -2.90 10.22
N ASP A 312 -1.69 -2.20 11.36
CA ASP A 312 -0.59 -1.66 12.16
C ASP A 312 -0.01 -2.64 13.19
N ASP A 313 -0.70 -3.75 13.48
CA ASP A 313 -0.20 -4.80 14.37
C ASP A 313 1.16 -5.30 13.85
N ALA A 314 2.16 -5.24 14.73
CA ALA A 314 3.46 -5.81 14.46
C ALA A 314 3.32 -7.29 14.04
N ALA A 315 4.17 -7.74 13.13
CA ALA A 315 4.31 -9.16 12.83
C ALA A 315 4.82 -9.89 14.09
N THR A 316 3.92 -10.26 15.00
CA THR A 316 4.24 -11.09 16.16
C THR A 316 4.71 -12.46 15.68
N ARG A 317 5.79 -12.97 16.28
CA ARG A 317 6.40 -14.28 16.01
C ARG A 317 5.48 -15.49 16.28
N ASP A 318 4.30 -15.26 16.84
CA ASP A 318 3.47 -16.31 17.48
C ASP A 318 2.38 -16.90 16.58
N VAL A 319 2.33 -16.56 15.30
CA VAL A 319 1.37 -17.15 14.34
C VAL A 319 2.09 -17.39 13.02
N GLU A 320 2.93 -18.42 12.93
CA GLU A 320 3.81 -18.58 11.76
C GLU A 320 3.58 -19.92 11.05
N TYR A 321 2.87 -19.87 9.92
CA TYR A 321 3.07 -20.83 8.84
C TYR A 321 4.47 -20.55 8.27
N LYS A 322 5.38 -21.50 8.47
CA LYS A 322 6.75 -21.44 7.98
C LYS A 322 6.86 -22.31 6.75
N ASP A 323 7.06 -21.67 5.61
CA ASP A 323 7.41 -22.38 4.40
C ASP A 323 8.92 -22.37 4.23
N LYS A 324 9.45 -23.46 3.68
CA LYS A 324 10.78 -23.41 3.09
C LYS A 324 10.83 -22.25 2.09
N VAL A 325 11.89 -21.45 2.10
CA VAL A 325 12.00 -20.25 1.23
C VAL A 325 11.72 -20.59 -0.24
N SER A 326 12.21 -21.71 -0.76
CA SER A 326 11.94 -22.18 -2.13
C SER A 326 10.45 -22.43 -2.41
N ILE A 327 9.73 -23.04 -1.46
CA ILE A 327 8.28 -23.25 -1.53
C ILE A 327 7.58 -21.90 -1.58
N ALA A 328 7.99 -20.96 -0.71
CA ALA A 328 7.47 -19.60 -0.67
C ALA A 328 7.64 -18.84 -1.99
N LEU A 329 8.77 -19.03 -2.65
CA LEU A 329 9.10 -18.34 -3.89
C LEU A 329 8.39 -18.93 -5.12
N PHE A 330 8.30 -20.27 -5.24
CA PHE A 330 7.98 -20.90 -6.53
C PHE A 330 6.77 -21.83 -6.55
N SER A 331 6.31 -22.35 -5.41
CA SER A 331 5.31 -23.43 -5.45
C SER A 331 3.93 -22.93 -5.85
N THR A 332 3.30 -23.64 -6.78
CA THR A 332 1.90 -23.45 -7.20
C THR A 332 1.00 -24.63 -6.82
N THR A 333 1.48 -25.54 -5.97
CA THR A 333 0.67 -26.68 -5.55
C THR A 333 -0.52 -26.21 -4.70
N PRO A 334 -1.69 -26.88 -4.78
CA PRO A 334 -2.86 -26.47 -4.02
C PRO A 334 -2.64 -26.41 -2.50
N VAL A 335 -1.72 -27.20 -1.95
CA VAL A 335 -1.45 -27.21 -0.50
C VAL A 335 -0.59 -26.00 -0.11
N ASP A 336 0.44 -25.68 -0.91
CA ASP A 336 1.36 -24.58 -0.60
C ASP A 336 0.75 -23.19 -0.88
N ILE A 337 -0.14 -23.11 -1.87
CA ILE A 337 -0.94 -21.91 -2.17
C ILE A 337 -1.99 -21.66 -1.10
N ASP A 338 -2.39 -22.71 -0.38
CA ASP A 338 -3.40 -22.63 0.67
C ASP A 338 -4.67 -21.88 0.20
N LEU A 339 -5.41 -21.21 1.09
CA LEU A 339 -6.48 -20.30 0.67
C LEU A 339 -5.98 -18.95 0.16
N TYR A 340 -4.81 -18.46 0.57
CA TYR A 340 -4.45 -17.04 0.41
C TYR A 340 -2.99 -16.76 0.01
N ASN A 341 -2.16 -17.79 -0.20
CA ASN A 341 -0.73 -17.62 -0.47
C ASN A 341 -0.40 -17.69 -1.97
N LYS A 342 0.44 -16.79 -2.49
CA LYS A 342 0.97 -16.86 -3.86
C LYS A 342 2.49 -16.96 -3.94
N PRO A 343 3.05 -17.45 -5.06
CA PRO A 343 4.50 -17.51 -5.23
C PRO A 343 5.14 -16.13 -5.19
N LEU A 344 6.19 -15.97 -4.39
CA LEU A 344 6.84 -14.68 -4.15
C LEU A 344 8.08 -14.42 -5.02
N ALA A 345 8.40 -15.28 -6.00
CA ALA A 345 9.60 -15.14 -6.84
C ALA A 345 9.69 -13.81 -7.61
N ARG A 346 8.55 -13.18 -7.91
CA ARG A 346 8.46 -11.85 -8.51
C ARG A 346 8.91 -10.73 -7.56
N ASN A 347 8.80 -10.95 -6.25
CA ASN A 347 9.24 -10.03 -5.19
C ASN A 347 10.61 -10.42 -4.61
N SER A 348 11.45 -11.11 -5.38
CA SER A 348 12.78 -11.55 -4.92
C SER A 348 13.87 -11.44 -5.99
N GLN A 349 15.12 -11.47 -5.52
CA GLN A 349 16.31 -11.60 -6.35
C GLN A 349 17.15 -12.75 -5.82
N ILE A 350 17.64 -13.60 -6.73
CA ILE A 350 18.34 -14.85 -6.39
C ILE A 350 19.63 -14.95 -7.19
N TRP A 351 20.69 -15.44 -6.56
CA TRP A 351 21.98 -15.73 -7.18
C TRP A 351 22.57 -17.04 -6.67
N THR A 352 23.47 -17.63 -7.44
CA THR A 352 24.18 -18.87 -7.08
C THR A 352 25.24 -18.63 -6.00
N GLU A 353 25.77 -19.70 -5.39
CA GLU A 353 26.92 -19.63 -4.47
C GLU A 353 28.13 -18.88 -5.03
N ASP A 354 28.37 -18.98 -6.33
CA ASP A 354 29.42 -18.25 -7.05
C ASP A 354 29.06 -16.80 -7.43
N TYR A 355 27.94 -16.27 -6.91
CA TYR A 355 27.46 -14.90 -7.16
C TYR A 355 27.15 -14.64 -8.65
N ARG A 356 26.53 -15.60 -9.33
CA ARG A 356 25.92 -15.42 -10.67
C ARG A 356 24.43 -15.20 -10.55
N LEU A 357 23.88 -14.29 -11.36
CA LEU A 357 22.46 -13.98 -11.31
C LEU A 357 21.65 -15.22 -11.73
N LEU A 358 20.70 -15.61 -10.89
CA LEU A 358 19.73 -16.65 -11.21
C LEU A 358 18.37 -16.05 -11.54
N LEU A 359 17.94 -15.03 -10.78
CA LEU A 359 16.65 -14.38 -10.96
C LEU A 359 16.69 -12.91 -10.53
N ASP A 360 16.21 -12.00 -11.40
CA ASP A 360 15.74 -10.65 -11.03
C ASP A 360 14.22 -10.62 -11.15
N GLY A 361 13.51 -11.00 -10.08
CA GLY A 361 12.07 -11.28 -10.08
C GLY A 361 11.21 -10.20 -10.73
N PRO A 362 11.35 -8.92 -10.33
CA PRO A 362 10.52 -7.84 -10.87
C PRO A 362 10.61 -7.69 -12.39
N ARG A 363 11.79 -7.99 -12.97
CA ARG A 363 12.08 -7.85 -14.42
C ARG A 363 12.04 -9.17 -15.19
N ALA A 364 11.89 -10.30 -14.51
CA ALA A 364 12.00 -11.62 -15.12
C ALA A 364 10.90 -11.86 -16.18
N SER A 365 11.21 -12.60 -17.24
CA SER A 365 10.18 -13.23 -18.06
C SER A 365 9.63 -14.47 -17.36
N ARG A 366 8.51 -14.98 -17.85
CA ARG A 366 7.93 -16.24 -17.39
C ARG A 366 8.90 -17.41 -17.54
N GLU A 367 9.66 -17.46 -18.64
CA GLU A 367 10.69 -18.47 -18.88
C GLU A 367 11.82 -18.39 -17.85
N GLN A 368 12.23 -17.18 -17.48
CA GLN A 368 13.27 -16.95 -16.48
C GLN A 368 12.80 -17.40 -15.09
N LEU A 369 11.54 -17.12 -14.70
CA LEU A 369 10.95 -17.61 -13.46
C LEU A 369 10.96 -19.14 -13.41
N HIS A 370 10.49 -19.81 -14.47
CA HIS A 370 10.48 -21.27 -14.55
C HIS A 370 11.90 -21.87 -14.56
N ALA A 371 12.87 -21.19 -15.19
CA ALA A 371 14.27 -21.63 -15.19
C ALA A 371 14.90 -21.54 -13.79
N ALA A 372 14.62 -20.46 -13.05
CA ALA A 372 15.04 -20.27 -11.68
C ALA A 372 14.42 -21.33 -10.76
N ALA A 373 13.11 -21.58 -10.86
CA ALA A 373 12.41 -22.63 -10.11
C ALA A 373 13.09 -23.99 -10.31
N ARG A 374 13.27 -24.43 -11.57
CA ARG A 374 13.97 -25.69 -11.88
C ARG A 374 15.39 -25.75 -11.36
N ALA A 375 16.08 -24.62 -11.25
CA ALA A 375 17.45 -24.58 -10.74
C ALA A 375 17.49 -24.77 -9.23
N VAL A 376 16.58 -24.13 -8.50
CA VAL A 376 16.40 -24.29 -7.06
C VAL A 376 15.96 -25.72 -6.73
N ASP A 377 15.01 -26.28 -7.49
CA ASP A 377 14.51 -27.66 -7.31
C ASP A 377 15.60 -28.75 -7.48
N ARG A 378 16.66 -28.47 -8.25
CA ARG A 378 17.79 -29.40 -8.42
C ARG A 378 18.72 -29.47 -7.20
N GLY A 379 18.51 -28.61 -6.21
CA GLY A 379 19.36 -28.52 -5.04
C GLY A 379 20.57 -27.61 -5.24
N GLY A 380 21.15 -27.15 -4.13
CA GLY A 380 22.30 -26.26 -4.11
C GLY A 380 22.16 -25.16 -3.06
N ARG A 381 23.17 -24.28 -3.04
CA ARG A 381 23.19 -23.09 -2.18
C ARG A 381 22.94 -21.83 -3.01
N PHE A 382 22.03 -21.00 -2.54
CA PHE A 382 21.61 -19.78 -3.23
C PHE A 382 21.58 -18.60 -2.26
N GLY A 383 22.09 -17.46 -2.71
CA GLY A 383 21.83 -16.21 -2.01
C GLY A 383 20.55 -15.58 -2.52
N TYR A 384 19.79 -14.94 -1.63
CA TYR A 384 18.59 -14.22 -2.03
C TYR A 384 18.34 -12.99 -1.17
N ARG A 385 17.51 -12.09 -1.71
CA ARG A 385 16.80 -11.07 -0.93
C ARG A 385 15.37 -10.96 -1.40
N MET A 386 14.46 -10.69 -0.48
CA MET A 386 13.18 -10.09 -0.84
C MET A 386 13.45 -8.69 -1.39
N TYR A 387 12.87 -8.41 -2.55
CA TYR A 387 13.03 -7.18 -3.31
C TYR A 387 11.64 -6.72 -3.76
N TYR A 388 10.98 -5.99 -2.87
CA TYR A 388 9.75 -5.27 -3.20
C TYR A 388 10.10 -4.06 -4.07
N PRO A 389 9.37 -3.78 -5.16
CA PRO A 389 9.69 -2.68 -6.04
C PRO A 389 9.79 -1.32 -5.30
N PRO A 390 10.86 -0.54 -5.53
CA PRO A 390 10.99 0.80 -4.97
C PRO A 390 9.93 1.74 -5.55
N MET A 391 9.66 2.84 -4.84
CA MET A 391 8.75 3.89 -5.27
C MET A 391 9.16 4.47 -6.61
N ARG A 392 8.17 4.98 -7.34
CA ARG A 392 8.35 5.51 -8.69
C ARG A 392 7.99 6.98 -8.79
N LEU A 393 8.84 7.68 -9.52
CA LEU A 393 8.61 9.01 -10.06
C LEU A 393 8.37 8.84 -11.57
N GLY A 394 7.09 8.83 -11.95
CA GLY A 394 6.69 8.41 -13.28
C GLY A 394 7.10 6.96 -13.55
N VAL A 395 7.91 6.73 -14.59
CA VAL A 395 8.41 5.38 -14.92
C VAL A 395 9.72 5.01 -14.24
N ARG A 396 10.31 5.94 -13.49
CA ARG A 396 11.66 5.80 -12.91
C ARG A 396 11.57 5.33 -11.46
N GLU A 397 12.23 4.21 -11.18
CA GLU A 397 12.47 3.78 -9.79
C GLU A 397 13.30 4.82 -9.07
N THR A 398 12.97 5.10 -7.81
CA THR A 398 13.57 6.20 -7.06
C THR A 398 14.24 5.70 -5.80
N PHE A 399 15.45 6.18 -5.53
CA PHE A 399 16.19 5.89 -4.30
C PHE A 399 16.64 7.18 -3.64
N TRP A 400 16.41 7.26 -2.34
CA TRP A 400 17.02 8.26 -1.49
C TRP A 400 18.37 7.75 -0.97
N HIS A 401 19.44 8.48 -1.30
CA HIS A 401 20.80 8.22 -0.84
C HIS A 401 21.09 9.01 0.43
N ALA A 402 20.69 8.47 1.57
CA ALA A 402 20.72 9.14 2.86
C ALA A 402 22.03 8.84 3.64
N PRO A 403 22.89 9.83 3.92
CA PRO A 403 24.09 9.63 4.73
C PRO A 403 23.77 9.33 6.20
N LEU A 404 24.02 8.09 6.65
CA LEU A 404 23.97 7.76 8.06
C LEU A 404 25.31 8.10 8.74
N VAL A 405 25.31 9.14 9.58
CA VAL A 405 26.48 9.54 10.36
C VAL A 405 26.32 9.08 11.81
N ALA A 406 27.30 8.36 12.33
CA ALA A 406 27.28 7.89 13.73
C ALA A 406 28.70 7.74 14.29
N ARG A 407 28.82 7.70 15.62
CA ARG A 407 30.09 7.44 16.31
C ARG A 407 29.88 6.51 17.51
N ALA A 408 30.83 5.60 17.73
CA ALA A 408 30.86 4.79 18.95
C ALA A 408 30.80 5.68 20.21
N GLY A 409 29.93 5.31 21.14
CA GLY A 409 29.70 6.04 22.39
C GLY A 409 28.91 7.35 22.27
N LEU A 410 28.68 7.91 21.08
CA LEU A 410 27.84 9.11 20.87
C LEU A 410 26.52 8.83 20.13
N GLY A 411 26.41 7.70 19.42
CA GLY A 411 25.22 7.38 18.62
C GLY A 411 25.17 8.12 17.28
N ARG A 412 23.97 8.26 16.72
CA ARG A 412 23.73 8.95 15.44
C ARG A 412 23.94 10.46 15.60
N TYR A 413 24.49 11.10 14.57
CA TYR A 413 24.54 12.56 14.45
C TYR A 413 23.24 13.08 13.83
N PRO A 414 22.37 13.79 14.57
CA PRO A 414 21.05 14.20 14.08
C PRO A 414 21.10 15.32 13.04
N ARG A 415 22.25 16.01 12.90
CA ARG A 415 22.47 17.08 11.92
C ARG A 415 23.25 16.60 10.69
N ALA A 416 23.23 15.29 10.42
CA ALA A 416 23.83 14.73 9.22
C ALA A 416 23.21 15.36 7.96
N PRO A 417 23.98 15.47 6.85
CA PRO A 417 23.42 15.85 5.56
C PRO A 417 22.27 14.93 5.18
N ILE A 418 21.28 15.49 4.50
CA ILE A 418 20.10 14.72 4.08
C ILE A 418 20.33 13.92 2.80
N GLY A 419 21.41 14.18 2.06
CA GLY A 419 21.73 13.48 0.81
C GLY A 419 20.85 13.95 -0.36
N TYR A 420 20.63 13.06 -1.33
CA TYR A 420 19.84 13.34 -2.54
C TYR A 420 19.04 12.13 -2.99
N LEU A 421 18.01 12.35 -3.81
CA LEU A 421 17.25 11.28 -4.46
C LEU A 421 17.71 11.13 -5.91
N THR A 422 17.70 9.89 -6.41
CA THR A 422 17.87 9.57 -7.82
C THR A 422 16.63 8.92 -8.37
N ALA A 423 16.08 9.48 -9.44
CA ALA A 423 15.15 8.80 -10.34
C ALA A 423 15.96 8.11 -11.45
N GLU A 424 16.00 6.78 -11.38
CA GLU A 424 16.89 5.91 -12.14
C GLU A 424 16.50 5.82 -13.62
N GLY A 425 17.50 5.80 -14.51
CA GLY A 425 17.36 5.65 -15.97
C GLY A 425 18.69 5.89 -16.68
N SER A 426 18.71 5.87 -18.02
CA SER A 426 19.95 6.09 -18.80
C SER A 426 20.58 7.46 -18.53
N ASP A 427 19.74 8.47 -18.31
CA ASP A 427 20.07 9.82 -17.89
C ASP A 427 19.43 10.08 -16.51
N ARG A 428 20.15 9.78 -15.42
CA ARG A 428 19.61 9.93 -14.06
C ARG A 428 19.11 11.35 -13.79
N ILE A 429 17.99 11.45 -13.07
CA ILE A 429 17.45 12.73 -12.57
C ILE A 429 17.74 12.78 -11.07
N VAL A 430 18.31 13.89 -10.61
CA VAL A 430 18.63 14.13 -9.19
C VAL A 430 17.62 15.12 -8.63
N LEU A 431 17.06 14.80 -7.46
CA LEU A 431 16.14 15.65 -6.72
C LEU A 431 16.69 15.91 -5.32
N GLU A 432 16.45 17.12 -4.81
CA GLU A 432 16.83 17.48 -3.44
C GLU A 432 15.70 17.11 -2.46
N PRO A 433 15.98 16.34 -1.39
CA PRO A 433 14.99 16.05 -0.37
C PRO A 433 14.63 17.33 0.40
N ASN A 434 13.34 17.63 0.47
CA ASN A 434 12.80 18.73 1.24
C ASN A 434 11.99 18.20 2.41
N VAL A 435 12.61 18.14 3.59
CA VAL A 435 11.86 17.87 4.83
C VAL A 435 10.97 19.05 5.11
N MET A 436 9.67 18.82 4.99
CA MET A 436 8.65 19.83 5.25
C MET A 436 8.79 20.34 6.70
N ARG A 437 8.52 21.64 6.89
CA ARG A 437 8.65 22.31 8.20
C ARG A 437 7.44 23.16 8.50
N ARG A 438 6.24 22.66 8.19
CA ARG A 438 4.98 23.33 8.51
C ARG A 438 4.86 23.38 10.04
N PRO A 439 4.87 24.57 10.68
CA PRO A 439 5.10 24.68 12.13
C PRO A 439 4.16 23.84 12.99
N VAL A 440 2.87 23.82 12.66
CA VAL A 440 1.85 23.06 13.39
C VAL A 440 2.01 21.55 13.20
N HIS A 441 2.38 21.10 12.00
CA HIS A 441 2.63 19.68 11.72
C HIS A 441 3.89 19.18 12.44
N VAL A 442 4.97 19.97 12.46
CA VAL A 442 6.20 19.62 13.22
C VAL A 442 5.87 19.39 14.69
N VAL A 443 5.06 20.27 15.28
CA VAL A 443 4.61 20.14 16.67
C VAL A 443 3.70 18.92 16.85
N ALA A 444 2.75 18.70 15.95
CA ALA A 444 1.86 17.52 16.00
C ALA A 444 2.66 16.21 15.96
N ALA A 445 3.60 16.10 15.03
CA ALA A 445 4.40 14.89 14.81
C ALA A 445 5.35 14.55 15.98
N ARG A 446 5.80 15.55 16.74
CA ARG A 446 6.85 15.39 17.78
C ARG A 446 6.36 15.52 19.21
N SER A 447 5.35 16.34 19.47
CA SER A 447 4.94 16.70 20.84
C SER A 447 3.73 15.92 21.35
N PHE A 448 2.96 15.26 20.47
CA PHE A 448 1.75 14.51 20.83
C PHE A 448 2.02 13.00 20.83
N THR A 449 2.85 12.56 21.78
CA THR A 449 3.23 11.14 21.96
C THR A 449 2.47 10.46 23.11
N LEU A 450 1.64 11.19 23.87
CA LEU A 450 0.82 10.64 24.94
C LEU A 450 -0.56 10.29 24.39
N ASP A 451 -0.86 9.01 24.29
CA ASP A 451 -2.16 8.50 23.85
C ASP A 451 -2.76 7.54 24.88
N PRO A 452 -3.23 8.02 26.06
CA PRO A 452 -3.80 7.16 27.09
C PRO A 452 -5.03 6.40 26.55
N GLY A 453 -4.95 5.06 26.53
CA GLY A 453 -6.07 4.22 26.09
C GLY A 453 -6.23 4.08 24.57
N HIS A 454 -5.33 4.63 23.76
CA HIS A 454 -5.35 4.56 22.30
C HIS A 454 -4.06 3.93 21.73
N SER A 455 -4.06 3.58 20.45
CA SER A 455 -2.83 3.16 19.75
C SER A 455 -1.86 4.34 19.61
N HIS A 456 -0.58 4.02 19.46
CA HIS A 456 0.49 5.01 19.39
C HIS A 456 0.27 6.01 18.23
N PHE A 457 0.44 7.30 18.52
CA PHE A 457 0.24 8.44 17.62
C PHE A 457 -1.21 8.74 17.21
N THR A 458 -2.22 8.15 17.84
CA THR A 458 -3.63 8.42 17.50
C THR A 458 -3.96 9.92 17.51
N THR A 459 -3.55 10.65 18.55
CA THR A 459 -3.79 12.10 18.63
C THR A 459 -3.03 12.85 17.54
N SER A 460 -1.76 12.50 17.31
CA SER A 460 -0.93 13.08 16.24
C SER A 460 -1.57 12.87 14.86
N HIS A 461 -2.11 11.68 14.57
CA HIS A 461 -2.77 11.36 13.30
C HIS A 461 -4.11 12.06 13.16
N ASN A 462 -4.88 12.19 14.25
CA ASN A 462 -6.10 13.00 14.24
C ASN A 462 -5.82 14.47 13.90
N ILE A 463 -4.76 15.05 14.48
CA ILE A 463 -4.30 16.41 14.15
C ILE A 463 -3.90 16.48 12.67
N ARG A 464 -3.12 15.51 12.18
CA ARG A 464 -2.70 15.42 10.76
C ARG A 464 -3.91 15.42 9.82
N LYS A 465 -4.89 14.54 10.05
CA LYS A 465 -6.11 14.43 9.22
C LYS A 465 -6.82 15.78 9.06
N LEU A 466 -7.02 16.52 10.15
CA LEU A 466 -7.68 17.82 10.09
C LEU A 466 -6.87 18.86 9.30
N LEU A 467 -5.55 18.90 9.49
CA LEU A 467 -4.69 19.88 8.83
C LEU A 467 -4.48 19.57 7.35
N ASP A 468 -4.22 18.31 7.00
CA ASP A 468 -4.01 17.88 5.61
C ASP A 468 -5.33 18.00 4.82
N THR A 469 -6.46 17.52 5.34
CA THR A 469 -7.77 17.66 4.65
C THR A 469 -8.14 19.13 4.45
N ARG A 470 -7.85 20.00 5.43
CA ARG A 470 -8.02 21.45 5.29
C ARG A 470 -7.17 21.99 4.14
N ALA A 471 -5.92 21.56 4.01
CA ALA A 471 -5.03 22.02 2.95
C ALA A 471 -5.49 21.52 1.57
N GLU A 472 -5.89 20.25 1.47
CA GLU A 472 -6.37 19.63 0.23
C GLU A 472 -7.65 20.25 -0.31
N LEU A 473 -8.60 20.60 0.58
CA LEU A 473 -9.85 21.23 0.19
C LEU A 473 -9.72 22.74 -0.04
N ASP A 474 -8.60 23.34 0.39
CA ASP A 474 -8.36 24.77 0.42
C ASP A 474 -9.46 25.61 1.12
N GLU A 475 -10.23 25.00 2.03
CA GLU A 475 -11.28 25.68 2.80
C GLU A 475 -11.44 25.12 4.23
N PRO A 476 -11.85 25.95 5.21
CA PRO A 476 -12.16 25.48 6.56
C PRO A 476 -13.16 24.31 6.56
N LEU A 477 -12.84 23.26 7.33
CA LEU A 477 -13.71 22.12 7.54
C LEU A 477 -14.91 22.54 8.38
N SER A 478 -16.10 22.03 8.06
CA SER A 478 -17.24 22.18 8.96
C SER A 478 -17.05 21.32 10.21
N PRO A 479 -17.63 21.69 11.38
CA PRO A 479 -17.53 20.88 12.59
C PRO A 479 -17.95 19.43 12.42
N SER A 480 -19.01 19.16 11.63
CA SER A 480 -19.43 17.78 11.34
C SER A 480 -18.42 17.01 10.50
N HIS A 481 -17.80 17.63 9.49
CA HIS A 481 -16.79 16.98 8.66
C HIS A 481 -15.50 16.74 9.44
N ALA A 482 -15.06 17.73 10.22
CA ALA A 482 -13.94 17.58 11.14
C ALA A 482 -14.18 16.43 12.14
N ARG A 483 -15.40 16.32 12.69
CA ARG A 483 -15.75 15.21 13.59
C ARG A 483 -15.68 13.85 12.89
N ALA A 484 -16.09 13.76 11.62
CA ALA A 484 -16.04 12.52 10.85
C ALA A 484 -14.61 12.02 10.58
N LEU A 485 -13.62 12.92 10.53
CA LEU A 485 -12.20 12.57 10.34
C LEU A 485 -11.54 12.00 11.61
N LEU A 486 -12.08 12.28 12.79
CA LEU A 486 -11.42 11.97 14.07
C LEU A 486 -11.64 10.51 14.50
N HIS A 487 -10.55 9.84 14.88
CA HIS A 487 -10.61 8.59 15.63
C HIS A 487 -10.74 8.90 17.12
N ILE A 488 -11.97 9.07 17.59
CA ILE A 488 -12.33 9.34 18.99
C ILE A 488 -13.62 8.62 19.34
N ALA A 489 -13.95 8.51 20.64
CA ALA A 489 -15.20 7.90 21.08
C ALA A 489 -16.42 8.54 20.39
N LYS A 490 -17.37 7.70 19.94
CA LYS A 490 -18.53 8.10 19.12
C LYS A 490 -19.38 9.22 19.75
N ASP A 491 -19.49 9.22 21.07
CA ASP A 491 -20.24 10.20 21.86
C ASP A 491 -19.47 11.49 22.15
N LEU A 492 -18.15 11.50 21.95
CA LEU A 492 -17.31 12.68 22.13
C LEU A 492 -17.48 13.65 20.96
N SER A 493 -17.75 14.92 21.27
CA SER A 493 -17.81 15.99 20.27
C SER A 493 -16.42 16.49 19.86
N LEU A 494 -16.36 17.21 18.72
CA LEU A 494 -15.15 17.90 18.27
C LEU A 494 -14.62 18.87 19.34
N GLU A 495 -15.50 19.67 19.96
CA GLU A 495 -15.11 20.66 20.96
C GLU A 495 -14.57 20.03 22.24
N GLU A 496 -15.15 18.92 22.70
CA GLU A 496 -14.64 18.18 23.85
C GLU A 496 -13.26 17.58 23.57
N TRP A 497 -13.04 17.05 22.36
CA TRP A 497 -11.72 16.56 21.96
C TRP A 497 -10.68 17.70 21.87
N LEU A 498 -11.02 18.83 21.25
CA LEU A 498 -10.14 20.01 21.19
C LEU A 498 -9.79 20.54 22.58
N ALA A 499 -10.72 20.47 23.53
CA ALA A 499 -10.49 20.87 24.92
C ALA A 499 -9.56 19.90 25.67
N ALA A 500 -9.49 18.64 25.26
CA ALA A 500 -8.65 17.59 25.87
C ALA A 500 -7.19 17.61 25.38
N LEU A 501 -6.89 18.23 24.24
CA LEU A 501 -5.54 18.27 23.64
C LEU A 501 -4.40 18.64 24.61
N PRO A 502 -4.55 19.60 25.55
CA PRO A 502 -3.50 19.92 26.51
C PRO A 502 -3.08 18.76 27.42
N ALA A 503 -3.94 17.75 27.63
CA ALA A 503 -3.60 16.57 28.41
C ALA A 503 -2.79 15.53 27.61
N HIS A 504 -2.71 15.66 26.28
CA HIS A 504 -2.08 14.71 25.37
C HIS A 504 -0.63 15.10 25.01
N THR A 505 -0.10 16.14 25.65
CA THR A 505 1.29 16.57 25.51
C THR A 505 1.80 17.14 26.83
N THR A 506 3.10 17.06 27.07
CA THR A 506 3.75 17.71 28.23
C THR A 506 4.13 19.17 27.96
N ASP A 507 4.02 19.62 26.71
CA ASP A 507 4.34 20.99 26.31
C ASP A 507 3.08 21.83 26.11
N ALA A 508 2.80 22.69 27.11
CA ALA A 508 1.66 23.58 27.10
C ALA A 508 1.66 24.58 25.93
N ALA A 509 2.84 25.00 25.44
CA ALA A 509 2.93 25.91 24.30
C ALA A 509 2.58 25.19 23.00
N SER A 510 3.08 23.95 22.82
CA SER A 510 2.69 23.07 21.73
C SER A 510 1.18 22.83 21.70
N ALA A 511 0.57 22.52 22.85
CA ALA A 511 -0.88 22.34 22.96
C ALA A 511 -1.68 23.57 22.52
N ALA A 512 -1.28 24.76 22.99
CA ALA A 512 -1.96 26.00 22.67
C ALA A 512 -1.87 26.34 21.17
N LEU A 513 -0.70 26.16 20.56
CA LEU A 513 -0.48 26.38 19.13
C LEU A 513 -1.38 25.48 18.27
N VAL A 514 -1.38 24.18 18.55
CA VAL A 514 -2.19 23.20 17.80
C VAL A 514 -3.67 23.46 17.99
N ALA A 515 -4.13 23.66 19.23
CA ALA A 515 -5.55 23.91 19.48
C ALA A 515 -6.06 25.20 18.80
N SER A 516 -5.22 26.24 18.69
CA SER A 516 -5.57 27.45 17.94
C SER A 516 -5.70 27.18 16.44
N ALA A 517 -4.71 26.50 15.85
CA ALA A 517 -4.70 26.18 14.44
C ALA A 517 -5.87 25.27 14.05
N LEU A 518 -6.22 24.29 14.88
CA LEU A 518 -7.34 23.40 14.62
C LEU A 518 -8.68 24.11 14.70
N ARG A 519 -8.89 25.02 15.66
CA ARG A 519 -10.13 25.81 15.73
C ARG A 519 -10.34 26.67 14.48
N GLU A 520 -9.28 27.20 13.90
CA GLU A 520 -9.33 27.90 12.63
C GLU A 520 -9.60 26.94 11.46
N ALA A 521 -8.92 25.79 11.43
CA ALA A 521 -9.10 24.78 10.40
C ALA A 521 -10.53 24.19 10.38
N THR A 522 -11.23 24.19 11.51
CA THR A 522 -12.57 23.58 11.66
C THR A 522 -13.70 24.60 11.84
N SER A 523 -13.51 25.85 11.39
CA SER A 523 -14.50 26.93 11.53
C SER A 523 -15.47 27.04 10.33
N GLY A 524 -15.53 26.03 9.46
CA GLY A 524 -16.37 26.04 8.26
C GLY A 524 -17.87 25.94 8.59
N PRO A 525 -18.75 26.37 7.68
CA PRO A 525 -20.20 26.25 7.89
C PRO A 525 -20.67 24.78 7.75
N ASP A 526 -21.57 24.33 8.63
CA ASP A 526 -22.22 23.03 8.49
C ASP A 526 -23.40 23.12 7.49
N THR A 527 -23.09 23.02 6.20
CA THR A 527 -24.10 22.99 5.13
C THR A 527 -23.94 21.74 4.25
N SER A 528 -24.93 20.85 4.27
CA SER A 528 -24.93 19.62 3.47
C SER A 528 -25.79 19.69 2.20
N GLY A 529 -26.54 20.77 1.99
CA GLY A 529 -27.57 20.87 0.94
C GLY A 529 -28.87 20.12 1.26
N GLU A 530 -29.78 20.11 0.29
CA GLU A 530 -31.04 19.35 0.29
C GLU A 530 -30.85 17.97 -0.35
N PRO A 531 -31.59 16.94 0.08
CA PRO A 531 -31.53 15.61 -0.54
C PRO A 531 -32.06 15.63 -1.97
N LEU A 532 -31.46 14.80 -2.84
CA LEU A 532 -31.85 14.68 -4.25
C LEU A 532 -32.79 13.50 -4.49
N VAL A 533 -32.50 12.35 -3.88
CA VAL A 533 -33.27 11.10 -4.07
C VAL A 533 -33.67 10.41 -2.76
N LEU A 534 -33.16 10.86 -1.61
CA LEU A 534 -33.39 10.19 -0.31
C LEU A 534 -34.86 9.97 0.05
N ASP A 535 -35.78 10.84 -0.36
CA ASP A 535 -37.23 10.70 -0.08
C ASP A 535 -37.80 9.35 -0.55
N GLN A 536 -37.25 8.78 -1.62
CA GLN A 536 -37.67 7.48 -2.15
C GLN A 536 -36.95 6.31 -1.46
N LEU A 537 -35.75 6.57 -0.94
CA LEU A 537 -34.84 5.59 -0.34
C LEU A 537 -35.11 5.35 1.16
N GLY A 538 -35.76 6.30 1.84
CA GLY A 538 -36.20 6.16 3.24
C GLY A 538 -37.46 5.33 3.47
N THR A 539 -37.96 4.63 2.45
CA THR A 539 -39.28 3.99 2.44
C THR A 539 -39.20 2.51 2.82
N ARG A 540 -40.33 1.96 3.32
CA ARG A 540 -40.44 0.53 3.59
C ARG A 540 -40.27 -0.32 2.33
N THR A 541 -40.84 0.14 1.21
CA THR A 541 -40.72 -0.55 -0.08
C THR A 541 -39.26 -0.67 -0.50
N PHE A 542 -38.47 0.40 -0.35
CA PHE A 542 -37.04 0.34 -0.62
C PHE A 542 -36.32 -0.71 0.25
N ALA A 543 -36.58 -0.69 1.56
CA ALA A 543 -36.00 -1.68 2.48
C ALA A 543 -36.34 -3.14 2.13
N GLU A 544 -37.58 -3.42 1.73
CA GLU A 544 -37.98 -4.77 1.33
C GLU A 544 -37.27 -5.23 0.06
N ARG A 545 -36.98 -4.30 -0.85
CA ARG A 545 -36.28 -4.60 -2.09
C ARG A 545 -34.79 -4.88 -1.87
N VAL A 546 -34.15 -4.13 -0.99
CA VAL A 546 -32.79 -4.44 -0.52
C VAL A 546 -32.74 -5.88 -0.01
N TRP A 547 -33.65 -6.25 0.90
CA TRP A 547 -33.69 -7.61 1.46
C TRP A 547 -33.92 -8.70 0.39
N ILE A 548 -34.92 -8.51 -0.48
CA ILE A 548 -35.30 -9.51 -1.49
C ILE A 548 -34.18 -9.71 -2.50
N GLN A 549 -33.52 -8.63 -2.94
CA GLN A 549 -32.47 -8.71 -3.94
C GLN A 549 -31.22 -9.42 -3.39
N ILE A 550 -30.77 -9.08 -2.18
CA ILE A 550 -29.64 -9.77 -1.54
C ILE A 550 -29.98 -11.26 -1.35
N ALA A 551 -31.18 -11.58 -0.85
CA ALA A 551 -31.60 -12.96 -0.65
C ALA A 551 -31.64 -13.76 -1.96
N ALA A 552 -32.07 -13.15 -3.06
CA ALA A 552 -32.09 -13.79 -4.38
C ALA A 552 -30.69 -14.08 -4.91
N LEU A 553 -29.76 -13.14 -4.77
CA LEU A 553 -28.37 -13.31 -5.23
C LEU A 553 -27.57 -14.28 -4.34
N ALA A 554 -27.76 -14.21 -3.02
CA ALA A 554 -26.98 -15.00 -2.06
C ALA A 554 -27.52 -16.43 -1.85
N HIS A 555 -28.84 -16.62 -1.84
CA HIS A 555 -29.48 -17.92 -1.57
C HIS A 555 -30.30 -18.48 -2.75
N GLY A 556 -30.21 -17.84 -3.92
CA GLY A 556 -30.90 -18.28 -5.13
C GLY A 556 -30.20 -19.45 -5.82
N VAL A 557 -30.15 -19.37 -7.16
CA VAL A 557 -29.66 -20.46 -8.01
C VAL A 557 -28.14 -20.48 -8.13
N PHE A 558 -27.47 -19.33 -7.98
CA PHE A 558 -26.02 -19.18 -8.13
C PHE A 558 -25.27 -19.62 -6.86
N ARG A 559 -24.39 -20.61 -6.99
CA ARG A 559 -23.64 -21.22 -5.89
C ARG A 559 -22.14 -21.08 -6.06
N GLN A 560 -21.60 -21.40 -7.24
CA GLN A 560 -20.16 -21.39 -7.52
C GLN A 560 -19.75 -20.03 -8.09
N LYS A 561 -19.60 -19.03 -7.21
CA LYS A 561 -19.45 -17.62 -7.57
C LYS A 561 -18.02 -17.09 -7.37
N ASN A 562 -17.02 -17.94 -7.19
CA ASN A 562 -15.62 -17.47 -7.19
C ASN A 562 -15.02 -17.58 -8.59
N ASP A 563 -14.13 -16.65 -8.93
CA ASP A 563 -13.50 -16.64 -10.24
C ASP A 563 -12.69 -17.89 -10.56
N ALA A 564 -12.10 -18.54 -9.55
CA ALA A 564 -11.29 -19.74 -9.70
C ALA A 564 -12.06 -21.06 -9.70
N ASP A 565 -13.39 -21.03 -9.49
CA ASP A 565 -14.25 -22.21 -9.34
C ASP A 565 -14.14 -23.22 -10.48
N GLY A 566 -14.64 -24.45 -10.26
CA GLY A 566 -14.26 -25.63 -11.06
C GLY A 566 -12.93 -26.25 -10.60
N ILE A 567 -12.63 -26.11 -9.30
CA ILE A 567 -11.37 -26.53 -8.69
C ILE A 567 -11.21 -28.05 -8.71
N THR A 568 -10.33 -28.57 -9.57
CA THR A 568 -10.08 -30.03 -9.66
C THR A 568 -9.45 -30.60 -8.38
N ALA A 569 -8.75 -29.77 -7.60
CA ALA A 569 -8.20 -30.12 -6.29
C ALA A 569 -9.26 -30.34 -5.20
N ASN A 570 -10.55 -30.11 -5.50
CA ASN A 570 -11.67 -30.43 -4.61
C ASN A 570 -12.14 -31.89 -4.73
N ARG A 571 -11.67 -32.66 -5.72
CA ARG A 571 -12.12 -34.05 -5.91
C ARG A 571 -11.89 -34.91 -4.67
N GLY A 572 -12.96 -35.53 -4.20
CA GLY A 572 -12.94 -36.39 -3.01
C GLY A 572 -13.09 -35.65 -1.67
N LYS A 573 -13.29 -34.33 -1.71
CA LYS A 573 -13.55 -33.49 -0.53
C LYS A 573 -15.04 -33.17 -0.44
N ASP A 574 -15.58 -33.13 0.77
CA ASP A 574 -16.97 -32.79 1.04
C ASP A 574 -17.12 -31.58 1.98
N GLY A 575 -16.01 -30.98 2.40
CA GLY A 575 -15.99 -29.83 3.30
C GLY A 575 -16.24 -30.18 4.76
N GLY A 576 -16.28 -31.48 5.07
CA GLY A 576 -16.46 -32.00 6.42
C GLY A 576 -17.83 -31.67 7.06
N PRO A 577 -17.93 -31.84 8.39
CA PRO A 577 -19.15 -31.55 9.13
C PRO A 577 -19.65 -30.11 8.97
N ARG A 578 -18.74 -29.16 8.75
CA ARG A 578 -19.08 -27.74 8.63
C ARG A 578 -19.86 -27.46 7.35
N ALA A 579 -19.35 -27.92 6.20
CA ALA A 579 -20.04 -27.81 4.92
C ALA A 579 -21.41 -28.50 4.94
N LYS A 580 -21.49 -29.71 5.53
CA LYS A 580 -22.75 -30.45 5.65
C LYS A 580 -23.80 -29.70 6.47
N ALA A 581 -23.40 -29.05 7.57
CA ALA A 581 -24.30 -28.27 8.41
C ALA A 581 -24.82 -27.02 7.69
N ALA A 582 -23.97 -26.38 6.89
CA ALA A 582 -24.34 -25.19 6.11
C ALA A 582 -25.04 -25.52 4.77
N GLY A 583 -25.09 -26.81 4.38
CA GLY A 583 -25.70 -27.26 3.13
C GLY A 583 -24.89 -26.84 1.89
N ILE A 584 -23.57 -26.80 2.02
CA ILE A 584 -22.66 -26.41 0.93
C ILE A 584 -22.59 -27.54 -0.10
N ILE A 585 -22.73 -27.16 -1.37
CA ILE A 585 -22.66 -28.07 -2.52
C ILE A 585 -21.81 -27.38 -3.57
N THR A 586 -20.72 -28.03 -3.98
CA THR A 586 -19.85 -27.56 -5.05
C THR A 586 -20.19 -28.26 -6.38
N SER A 587 -19.81 -27.62 -7.49
CA SER A 587 -19.93 -28.13 -8.85
C SER A 587 -18.56 -28.12 -9.53
N GLU A 588 -18.41 -28.90 -10.60
CA GLU A 588 -17.22 -28.84 -11.47
C GLU A 588 -17.24 -27.64 -12.44
N GLN A 589 -18.27 -26.79 -12.39
CA GLN A 589 -18.41 -25.55 -13.17
C GLN A 589 -18.71 -24.36 -12.24
N ARG A 590 -18.34 -23.16 -12.68
CA ARG A 590 -18.69 -21.89 -12.04
C ARG A 590 -19.99 -21.31 -12.59
N ASP A 591 -20.72 -20.59 -11.73
CA ASP A 591 -22.00 -19.92 -12.03
C ASP A 591 -21.83 -18.42 -12.32
N LEU A 592 -20.59 -17.93 -12.36
CA LEU A 592 -20.26 -16.51 -12.48
C LEU A 592 -20.72 -15.91 -13.82
N GLU A 593 -20.67 -16.70 -14.91
CA GLU A 593 -21.23 -16.32 -16.20
C GLU A 593 -22.74 -16.13 -16.13
N GLU A 594 -23.46 -17.11 -15.58
CA GLU A 594 -24.92 -17.06 -15.46
C GLU A 594 -25.37 -15.90 -14.56
N LEU A 595 -24.60 -15.60 -13.51
CA LEU A 595 -24.82 -14.43 -12.66
C LEU A 595 -24.61 -13.12 -13.45
N GLY A 596 -23.56 -13.02 -14.27
CA GLY A 596 -23.36 -11.88 -15.16
C GLY A 596 -24.49 -11.69 -16.17
N ASP A 597 -24.99 -12.78 -16.77
CA ASP A 597 -26.13 -12.75 -17.69
C ASP A 597 -27.42 -12.29 -16.98
N HIS A 598 -27.61 -12.73 -15.72
CA HIS A 598 -28.70 -12.26 -14.88
C HIS A 598 -28.65 -10.75 -14.64
N LEU A 599 -27.47 -10.20 -14.35
CA LEU A 599 -27.30 -8.74 -14.18
C LEU A 599 -27.59 -7.99 -15.49
N HIS A 600 -27.11 -8.50 -16.63
CA HIS A 600 -27.46 -7.98 -17.96
C HIS A 600 -28.97 -7.88 -18.16
N ASP A 601 -29.69 -8.97 -17.89
CA ASP A 601 -31.13 -9.04 -18.04
C ASP A 601 -31.85 -8.00 -17.16
N GLN A 602 -31.46 -7.88 -15.90
CA GLN A 602 -32.05 -6.89 -14.98
C GLN A 602 -31.84 -5.45 -15.47
N TYR A 603 -30.64 -5.10 -15.92
CA TYR A 603 -30.37 -3.76 -16.45
C TYR A 603 -31.11 -3.49 -17.76
N ARG A 604 -31.22 -4.47 -18.64
CA ARG A 604 -31.97 -4.34 -19.90
C ARG A 604 -33.44 -4.03 -19.63
N GLU A 605 -34.04 -4.72 -18.65
CA GLU A 605 -35.41 -4.46 -18.21
C GLU A 605 -35.57 -3.04 -17.65
N LEU A 606 -34.64 -2.58 -16.80
CA LEU A 606 -34.66 -1.23 -16.23
C LEU A 606 -34.48 -0.14 -17.29
N ILE A 607 -33.56 -0.32 -18.23
CA ILE A 607 -33.31 0.61 -19.34
C ILE A 607 -34.57 0.72 -20.22
N SER A 608 -35.19 -0.43 -20.54
CA SER A 608 -36.42 -0.49 -21.32
C SER A 608 -37.59 0.20 -20.61
N ALA A 609 -37.79 -0.06 -19.32
CA ALA A 609 -38.84 0.55 -18.51
C ALA A 609 -38.71 2.08 -18.39
N ASN A 610 -37.51 2.63 -18.62
CA ASN A 610 -37.24 4.06 -18.58
C ASN A 610 -37.15 4.73 -19.97
N ASP A 611 -37.49 4.02 -21.05
CA ASP A 611 -37.42 4.52 -22.44
C ASP A 611 -36.02 5.01 -22.85
N LEU A 612 -34.96 4.31 -22.40
CA LEU A 612 -33.56 4.69 -22.65
C LEU A 612 -32.80 3.71 -23.55
N VAL A 613 -33.49 2.77 -24.20
CA VAL A 613 -32.89 1.82 -25.15
C VAL A 613 -32.13 2.57 -26.26
N GLY A 614 -30.87 2.17 -26.50
CA GLY A 614 -29.98 2.81 -27.46
C GLY A 614 -29.36 4.14 -27.00
N ARG A 615 -29.66 4.57 -25.77
CA ARG A 615 -29.02 5.73 -25.11
C ARG A 615 -28.24 5.30 -23.87
N ALA A 616 -28.88 4.47 -23.03
CA ALA A 616 -28.24 3.69 -21.98
C ALA A 616 -28.11 2.24 -22.45
N GLU A 617 -27.04 1.58 -22.05
CA GLU A 617 -26.71 0.23 -22.52
C GLU A 617 -25.84 -0.49 -21.48
N VAL A 618 -25.96 -1.82 -21.45
CA VAL A 618 -25.16 -2.71 -20.61
C VAL A 618 -24.18 -3.48 -21.48
N PHE A 619 -22.93 -3.59 -21.05
CA PHE A 619 -21.82 -4.15 -21.80
C PHE A 619 -20.95 -5.06 -20.93
N ASP A 620 -20.17 -5.91 -21.61
CA ASP A 620 -19.07 -6.65 -21.02
C ASP A 620 -17.73 -5.93 -21.24
N HIS A 621 -16.98 -5.66 -20.17
CA HIS A 621 -15.55 -5.35 -20.27
C HIS A 621 -14.76 -6.66 -20.22
N VAL A 622 -14.43 -7.22 -21.38
CA VAL A 622 -13.80 -8.55 -21.52
C VAL A 622 -12.28 -8.45 -21.44
N PHE A 623 -11.66 -9.28 -20.61
CA PHE A 623 -10.20 -9.32 -20.42
C PHE A 623 -9.70 -10.72 -20.04
N ARG A 624 -8.37 -10.86 -19.95
CA ARG A 624 -7.69 -12.11 -19.62
C ARG A 624 -7.18 -12.09 -18.19
N TRP A 625 -7.32 -13.21 -17.48
CA TRP A 625 -6.57 -13.46 -16.24
C TRP A 625 -5.09 -13.73 -16.59
N GLU A 626 -4.25 -12.70 -16.46
CA GLU A 626 -2.81 -12.82 -16.72
C GLU A 626 -2.03 -13.08 -15.42
N THR A 627 -1.34 -14.22 -15.39
CA THR A 627 -0.41 -14.62 -14.32
C THR A 627 0.81 -15.31 -14.92
N ASP A 628 1.96 -15.14 -14.28
CA ASP A 628 3.20 -15.80 -14.69
C ASP A 628 3.28 -17.26 -14.21
N PHE A 629 2.42 -17.65 -13.27
CA PHE A 629 2.42 -18.95 -12.62
C PHE A 629 1.30 -19.83 -13.16
N GLU A 630 1.52 -21.16 -13.16
CA GLU A 630 0.52 -22.11 -13.62
C GLU A 630 -0.34 -22.63 -12.47
N PHE A 631 -1.64 -22.39 -12.57
CA PHE A 631 -2.66 -22.92 -11.66
C PHE A 631 -3.61 -23.86 -12.42
N PRO A 632 -3.11 -25.01 -12.94
CA PRO A 632 -3.91 -25.91 -13.78
C PRO A 632 -5.10 -26.53 -13.05
N TRP A 633 -5.17 -26.36 -11.73
CA TRP A 633 -6.24 -26.85 -10.88
C TRP A 633 -7.40 -25.85 -10.70
N MET A 634 -7.29 -24.62 -11.23
CA MET A 634 -8.34 -23.59 -11.26
C MET A 634 -8.97 -23.49 -12.66
N GLU A 635 -10.29 -23.69 -12.80
CA GLU A 635 -10.94 -23.66 -14.12
C GLU A 635 -10.95 -22.25 -14.72
N GLY A 636 -11.27 -21.24 -13.91
CA GLY A 636 -11.30 -19.84 -14.36
C GLY A 636 -9.97 -19.38 -14.97
N TRP A 637 -8.85 -19.83 -14.40
CA TRP A 637 -7.53 -19.62 -15.01
C TRP A 637 -7.34 -20.45 -16.29
N ALA A 638 -7.70 -21.73 -16.26
CA ALA A 638 -7.53 -22.62 -17.42
C ALA A 638 -8.29 -22.13 -18.66
N ARG A 639 -9.48 -21.56 -18.50
CA ARG A 639 -10.30 -21.00 -19.61
C ARG A 639 -9.64 -19.80 -20.29
N ASN A 640 -8.80 -19.07 -19.57
CA ASN A 640 -8.08 -17.91 -20.11
C ASN A 640 -6.91 -18.26 -21.05
N LYS A 641 -6.51 -19.54 -21.13
CA LYS A 641 -5.35 -19.97 -21.94
C LYS A 641 -5.54 -19.75 -23.44
N GLU A 642 -6.75 -19.96 -23.94
CA GLU A 642 -7.06 -19.88 -25.38
C GLU A 642 -7.53 -18.47 -25.76
N ALA A 643 -8.48 -17.92 -25.00
CA ALA A 643 -9.08 -16.61 -25.24
C ALA A 643 -9.35 -15.88 -23.91
N PRO A 644 -9.49 -14.54 -23.90
CA PRO A 644 -10.05 -13.81 -22.77
C PRO A 644 -11.38 -14.42 -22.33
N ALA A 645 -11.53 -14.68 -21.04
CA ALA A 645 -12.69 -15.37 -20.48
C ALA A 645 -13.30 -14.67 -19.25
N GLN A 646 -12.73 -13.53 -18.84
CA GLN A 646 -13.19 -12.76 -17.69
C GLN A 646 -13.90 -11.50 -18.17
N ARG A 647 -14.92 -11.06 -17.42
CA ARG A 647 -15.71 -9.89 -17.79
C ARG A 647 -16.15 -9.11 -16.55
N ASN A 648 -15.98 -7.79 -16.58
CA ASN A 648 -16.76 -6.91 -15.71
C ASN A 648 -18.07 -6.58 -16.42
N ILE A 649 -19.16 -6.42 -15.68
CA ILE A 649 -20.44 -5.95 -16.23
C ILE A 649 -20.52 -4.44 -16.07
N VAL A 650 -20.76 -3.70 -17.15
CA VAL A 650 -20.75 -2.24 -17.15
C VAL A 650 -22.04 -1.68 -17.73
N VAL A 651 -22.76 -0.89 -16.95
CA VAL A 651 -23.94 -0.13 -17.42
C VAL A 651 -23.54 1.31 -17.63
N VAL A 652 -23.72 1.83 -18.85
CA VAL A 652 -23.46 3.24 -19.16
C VAL A 652 -24.78 3.99 -19.19
N ILE A 653 -24.99 4.87 -18.20
CA ILE A 653 -26.16 5.75 -18.10
C ILE A 653 -25.74 7.16 -18.58
N PRO A 654 -26.39 7.72 -19.62
CA PRO A 654 -25.89 8.92 -20.27
C PRO A 654 -26.19 10.21 -19.49
N GLY A 655 -25.19 11.08 -19.36
CA GLY A 655 -25.32 12.47 -18.95
C GLY A 655 -25.25 13.46 -20.12
N LYS A 656 -25.13 14.75 -19.80
CA LYS A 656 -24.94 15.81 -20.80
C LYS A 656 -23.56 15.78 -21.44
N ASP A 657 -22.52 15.58 -20.64
CA ASP A 657 -21.15 15.39 -21.09
C ASP A 657 -20.78 13.90 -21.13
N ARG A 658 -20.68 13.36 -22.33
CA ARG A 658 -20.33 11.96 -22.60
C ARG A 658 -18.83 11.69 -22.50
N THR A 659 -18.01 12.72 -22.30
CA THR A 659 -16.55 12.61 -22.19
C THR A 659 -16.08 12.41 -20.75
N GLN A 660 -16.99 12.53 -19.78
CA GLN A 660 -16.71 12.32 -18.36
C GLN A 660 -17.63 11.24 -17.79
N ALA A 661 -17.11 10.45 -16.85
CA ALA A 661 -17.88 9.43 -16.14
C ALA A 661 -17.68 9.47 -14.63
N VAL A 662 -18.78 9.25 -13.88
CA VAL A 662 -18.77 8.88 -12.46
C VAL A 662 -19.00 7.38 -12.38
N VAL A 663 -18.09 6.65 -11.74
CA VAL A 663 -18.19 5.21 -11.51
C VAL A 663 -18.85 4.95 -10.15
N MET A 664 -19.82 4.04 -10.11
CA MET A 664 -20.24 3.35 -8.89
C MET A 664 -19.93 1.87 -9.12
N GLY A 665 -19.10 1.28 -8.25
CA GLY A 665 -18.57 -0.07 -8.45
C GLY A 665 -18.75 -0.96 -7.23
N ASP A 666 -18.80 -2.25 -7.48
CA ASP A 666 -18.70 -3.36 -6.51
C ASP A 666 -17.92 -4.51 -7.17
N HIS A 667 -17.80 -5.64 -6.48
CA HIS A 667 -17.50 -6.92 -7.12
C HIS A 667 -18.67 -7.90 -6.94
N TYR A 668 -18.86 -8.80 -7.91
CA TYR A 668 -19.98 -9.74 -7.91
C TYR A 668 -19.58 -11.21 -7.71
N ASP A 669 -18.28 -11.50 -7.64
CA ASP A 669 -17.74 -12.78 -7.18
C ASP A 669 -17.66 -12.84 -5.63
N THR A 670 -17.45 -14.04 -5.07
CA THR A 670 -17.44 -14.24 -3.60
C THR A 670 -16.24 -15.05 -3.09
N ALA A 671 -15.78 -14.74 -1.87
CA ALA A 671 -14.65 -15.38 -1.19
C ALA A 671 -14.81 -16.88 -0.96
N TYR A 672 -13.69 -17.60 -0.87
CA TYR A 672 -13.68 -18.95 -0.31
C TYR A 672 -13.83 -18.98 1.22
N MET A 673 -14.56 -20.00 1.71
CA MET A 673 -14.85 -20.17 3.13
C MET A 673 -13.72 -20.88 3.90
N GLU A 674 -13.14 -20.21 4.89
CA GLU A 674 -12.07 -20.73 5.74
C GLU A 674 -12.52 -21.91 6.61
N ASP A 675 -13.75 -21.90 7.11
CA ASP A 675 -14.24 -22.91 8.06
C ASP A 675 -14.60 -24.25 7.40
N VAL A 676 -14.78 -24.24 6.08
CA VAL A 676 -14.97 -25.43 5.23
C VAL A 676 -13.64 -25.94 4.67
N TYR A 677 -12.66 -25.04 4.58
CA TYR A 677 -11.32 -25.38 4.12
C TYR A 677 -10.45 -25.96 5.26
N TYR A 678 -10.27 -25.23 6.36
CA TYR A 678 -9.29 -25.60 7.39
C TYR A 678 -9.77 -26.76 8.29
N PRO A 679 -9.01 -27.87 8.42
CA PRO A 679 -9.40 -29.02 9.25
C PRO A 679 -9.67 -28.68 10.72
N GLU A 680 -8.90 -27.76 11.29
CA GLU A 680 -9.06 -27.28 12.66
C GLU A 680 -10.37 -26.50 12.89
N LYS A 681 -11.04 -26.05 11.83
CA LYS A 681 -12.36 -25.41 11.85
C LYS A 681 -13.51 -26.36 11.47
N GLY A 682 -13.20 -27.62 11.16
CA GLY A 682 -14.16 -28.65 10.77
C GLY A 682 -14.28 -28.87 9.25
N GLY A 683 -13.34 -28.34 8.48
CA GLY A 683 -13.20 -28.53 7.04
C GLY A 683 -12.35 -29.75 6.64
N ASP A 684 -12.10 -29.90 5.34
CA ASP A 684 -11.27 -30.97 4.75
C ASP A 684 -10.45 -30.50 3.52
N LEU A 685 -10.08 -29.22 3.50
CA LEU A 685 -9.39 -28.50 2.43
C LEU A 685 -10.26 -28.25 1.19
N LEU A 686 -11.58 -28.30 1.33
CA LEU A 686 -12.53 -27.94 0.27
C LEU A 686 -12.50 -26.43 0.04
N ARG A 687 -12.25 -26.00 -1.20
CA ARG A 687 -12.46 -24.61 -1.62
C ARG A 687 -13.89 -24.45 -2.10
N ALA A 688 -14.72 -23.79 -1.31
CA ALA A 688 -16.10 -23.52 -1.65
C ALA A 688 -16.39 -22.04 -1.38
N PRO A 689 -17.03 -21.32 -2.31
CA PRO A 689 -17.34 -19.91 -2.14
C PRO A 689 -18.42 -19.70 -1.08
N SER A 690 -18.38 -18.54 -0.41
CA SER A 690 -19.43 -18.09 0.50
C SER A 690 -20.72 -17.80 -0.29
N ARG A 691 -21.84 -17.67 0.44
CA ARG A 691 -23.09 -17.20 -0.19
C ARG A 691 -23.01 -15.74 -0.60
N GLY A 692 -22.15 -14.94 0.03
CA GLY A 692 -21.87 -13.56 -0.35
C GLY A 692 -22.95 -12.57 0.04
N ALA A 693 -23.75 -12.84 1.07
CA ALA A 693 -24.87 -11.96 1.38
C ALA A 693 -24.40 -10.56 1.73
N ASP A 694 -23.36 -10.47 2.56
CA ASP A 694 -22.68 -9.22 2.85
C ASP A 694 -21.57 -8.95 1.84
N ASP A 695 -20.79 -9.99 1.49
CA ASP A 695 -19.57 -9.95 0.68
C ASP A 695 -19.72 -10.69 -0.68
N ASN A 696 -20.31 -10.09 -1.71
CA ASN A 696 -20.64 -8.67 -1.79
C ASN A 696 -22.00 -8.37 -2.45
N HIS A 697 -22.97 -9.30 -2.36
CA HIS A 697 -24.32 -9.12 -2.93
C HIS A 697 -25.09 -7.95 -2.30
N SER A 698 -24.67 -7.48 -1.11
CA SER A 698 -25.16 -6.25 -0.50
C SER A 698 -24.82 -5.01 -1.37
N ALA A 699 -23.58 -4.90 -1.85
CA ALA A 699 -23.16 -3.84 -2.77
C ALA A 699 -23.72 -4.04 -4.19
N THR A 700 -23.76 -5.27 -4.71
CA THR A 700 -24.41 -5.57 -6.00
C THR A 700 -25.86 -5.09 -6.02
N THR A 701 -26.58 -5.33 -4.92
CA THR A 701 -27.94 -4.83 -4.73
C THR A 701 -27.99 -3.30 -4.74
N ALA A 702 -27.01 -2.61 -4.15
CA ALA A 702 -26.95 -1.16 -4.16
C ALA A 702 -26.82 -0.58 -5.58
N LEU A 703 -25.99 -1.18 -6.45
CA LEU A 703 -25.85 -0.74 -7.84
C LEU A 703 -27.13 -0.96 -8.65
N LEU A 704 -27.78 -2.11 -8.51
CA LEU A 704 -29.07 -2.38 -9.17
C LEU A 704 -30.13 -1.34 -8.77
N LEU A 705 -30.21 -1.01 -7.48
CA LEU A 705 -31.14 0.00 -6.97
C LEU A 705 -30.72 1.44 -7.33
N ALA A 706 -29.42 1.69 -7.54
CA ALA A 706 -28.92 2.97 -8.03
C ALA A 706 -29.41 3.25 -9.46
N ALA A 707 -29.39 2.24 -10.34
CA ALA A 707 -29.86 2.37 -11.72
C ALA A 707 -31.30 2.90 -11.80
N GLU A 708 -32.14 2.50 -10.86
CA GLU A 708 -33.54 2.92 -10.81
C GLU A 708 -33.74 4.38 -10.43
N GLN A 709 -32.76 4.98 -9.78
CA GLN A 709 -32.75 6.41 -9.49
C GLN A 709 -32.07 7.18 -10.64
N LEU A 710 -30.98 6.65 -11.17
CA LEU A 710 -30.15 7.29 -12.18
C LEU A 710 -30.81 7.33 -13.56
N LEU A 711 -31.49 6.26 -13.99
CA LEU A 711 -32.17 6.21 -15.29
C LEU A 711 -33.28 7.28 -15.42
N PRO A 712 -34.18 7.48 -14.43
CA PRO A 712 -35.12 8.61 -14.45
C PRO A 712 -34.44 9.98 -14.53
N LEU A 713 -33.33 10.18 -13.82
CA LEU A 713 -32.57 11.43 -13.85
C LEU A 713 -31.92 11.66 -15.23
N ALA A 714 -31.36 10.63 -15.84
CA ALA A 714 -30.82 10.66 -17.20
C ALA A 714 -31.91 10.99 -18.24
N ARG A 715 -33.08 10.35 -18.12
CA ARG A 715 -34.27 10.64 -18.95
C ARG A 715 -34.69 12.10 -18.81
N ALA A 716 -34.64 12.64 -17.60
CA ALA A 716 -34.95 14.04 -17.30
C ALA A 716 -33.83 15.02 -17.68
N GLY A 717 -32.68 14.55 -18.17
CA GLY A 717 -31.54 15.39 -18.54
C GLY A 717 -30.86 16.09 -17.35
N LYS A 718 -30.93 15.49 -16.15
CA LYS A 718 -30.39 16.04 -14.91
C LYS A 718 -28.94 15.64 -14.62
N LEU A 719 -28.46 14.56 -15.23
CA LEU A 719 -27.06 14.13 -15.08
C LEU A 719 -26.16 15.01 -15.95
N GLU A 720 -25.15 15.65 -15.34
CA GLU A 720 -24.19 16.49 -16.05
C GLU A 720 -23.16 15.65 -16.82
N ARG A 721 -22.90 14.43 -16.36
CA ARG A 721 -21.89 13.51 -16.90
C ARG A 721 -22.40 12.07 -16.86
N ASP A 722 -21.78 11.17 -17.63
CA ASP A 722 -22.18 9.76 -17.65
C ASP A 722 -22.01 9.13 -16.27
N VAL A 723 -22.84 8.15 -15.95
CA VAL A 723 -22.67 7.29 -14.78
C VAL A 723 -22.44 5.87 -15.25
N TRP A 724 -21.36 5.26 -14.76
CA TRP A 724 -21.03 3.87 -15.02
C TRP A 724 -21.31 3.05 -13.76
N LEU A 725 -22.22 2.09 -13.85
CA LEU A 725 -22.38 1.07 -12.82
C LEU A 725 -21.51 -0.12 -13.23
N VAL A 726 -20.55 -0.49 -12.39
CA VAL A 726 -19.51 -1.46 -12.74
C VAL A 726 -19.48 -2.59 -11.73
N HIS A 727 -19.89 -3.78 -12.15
CA HIS A 727 -19.69 -5.01 -11.39
C HIS A 727 -18.36 -5.62 -11.79
N LEU A 728 -17.37 -5.50 -10.90
CA LEU A 728 -16.03 -6.03 -11.08
C LEU A 728 -16.03 -7.54 -10.80
N THR A 729 -15.22 -8.30 -11.54
CA THR A 729 -14.98 -9.72 -11.25
C THR A 729 -13.59 -9.91 -10.69
N GLY A 730 -13.46 -10.82 -9.74
CA GLY A 730 -12.18 -11.32 -9.28
C GLY A 730 -11.50 -10.38 -8.32
N GLU A 731 -12.29 -9.66 -7.51
CA GLU A 731 -11.78 -9.02 -6.29
C GLU A 731 -11.08 -10.09 -5.45
N GLU A 732 -11.77 -11.23 -5.32
CA GLU A 732 -11.46 -12.23 -4.33
C GLU A 732 -10.19 -12.99 -4.68
N TYR A 733 -9.52 -13.47 -3.63
CA TYR A 733 -8.44 -14.41 -3.83
C TYR A 733 -8.97 -15.69 -4.49
N PRO A 734 -8.29 -16.26 -5.51
CA PRO A 734 -6.92 -15.98 -5.97
C PRO A 734 -6.80 -14.97 -7.13
N ALA A 735 -7.87 -14.36 -7.61
CA ALA A 735 -7.80 -13.41 -8.73
C ALA A 735 -7.20 -12.05 -8.28
N ASP A 736 -7.56 -11.59 -7.07
CA ASP A 736 -6.98 -10.43 -6.37
C ASP A 736 -7.14 -9.11 -7.15
N CYS A 737 -8.35 -8.53 -7.10
CA CYS A 737 -8.77 -7.29 -7.77
C CYS A 737 -8.57 -7.31 -9.29
N MET A 738 -8.74 -8.47 -9.92
CA MET A 738 -8.45 -8.69 -11.33
C MET A 738 -9.26 -7.77 -12.25
N GLY A 739 -10.56 -7.62 -11.99
CA GLY A 739 -11.48 -6.76 -12.74
C GLY A 739 -11.13 -5.28 -12.64
N ALA A 740 -10.79 -4.80 -11.43
CA ALA A 740 -10.35 -3.41 -11.24
C ALA A 740 -9.02 -3.15 -11.96
N ARG A 741 -8.07 -4.10 -11.92
CA ARG A 741 -6.78 -3.98 -12.63
C ARG A 741 -6.97 -3.87 -14.12
N ALA A 742 -7.79 -4.74 -14.71
CA ALA A 742 -8.03 -4.71 -16.15
C ALA A 742 -8.65 -3.37 -16.56
N LEU A 743 -9.65 -2.89 -15.82
CA LEU A 743 -10.32 -1.61 -16.10
C LEU A 743 -9.36 -0.42 -15.94
N CYS A 744 -8.65 -0.35 -14.82
CA CYS A 744 -7.70 0.73 -14.54
C CYS A 744 -6.53 0.74 -15.52
N GLN A 745 -6.01 -0.43 -15.90
CA GLN A 745 -4.98 -0.55 -16.93
C GLN A 745 -5.49 0.01 -18.25
N ALA A 746 -6.67 -0.41 -18.72
CA ALA A 746 -7.24 0.06 -19.97
C ALA A 746 -7.53 1.58 -19.97
N LEU A 747 -7.93 2.14 -18.82
CA LEU A 747 -8.11 3.58 -18.62
C LEU A 747 -6.77 4.36 -18.69
N VAL A 748 -5.74 3.88 -18.00
CA VAL A 748 -4.39 4.47 -18.05
C VAL A 748 -3.80 4.39 -19.46
N GLU A 749 -3.96 3.25 -20.12
CA GLU A 749 -3.45 2.99 -21.48
C GLU A 749 -4.23 3.74 -22.56
N ARG A 750 -5.39 4.34 -22.24
CA ARG A 750 -6.32 4.94 -23.21
C ARG A 750 -6.65 3.94 -24.31
N ASN A 751 -7.03 2.74 -23.90
CA ASN A 751 -7.34 1.59 -24.76
C ASN A 751 -8.56 0.80 -24.25
N LEU A 752 -9.54 1.50 -23.70
CA LEU A 752 -10.73 0.90 -23.10
C LEU A 752 -11.79 0.59 -24.15
N HIS A 753 -12.19 -0.68 -24.22
CA HIS A 753 -13.24 -1.15 -25.10
C HIS A 753 -14.25 -1.97 -24.31
N PHE A 754 -15.54 -1.73 -24.54
CA PHE A 754 -16.62 -2.55 -24.03
C PHE A 754 -17.23 -3.37 -25.16
N THR A 755 -17.72 -4.55 -24.85
CA THR A 755 -18.34 -5.49 -25.80
C THR A 755 -19.85 -5.48 -25.58
N ALA A 756 -20.61 -5.10 -26.60
CA ALA A 756 -22.06 -5.19 -26.59
C ALA A 756 -22.52 -6.65 -26.79
N GLU A 757 -23.80 -6.92 -26.50
CA GLU A 757 -24.38 -8.27 -26.63
C GLU A 757 -24.33 -8.83 -28.06
N ASP A 758 -24.31 -7.97 -29.07
CA ASP A 758 -24.16 -8.36 -30.47
C ASP A 758 -22.69 -8.66 -30.87
N GLY A 759 -21.77 -8.56 -29.91
CA GLY A 759 -20.33 -8.73 -30.07
C GLY A 759 -19.62 -7.51 -30.64
N SER A 760 -20.32 -6.39 -30.88
CA SER A 760 -19.69 -5.16 -31.34
C SER A 760 -18.89 -4.48 -30.23
N LEU A 761 -17.79 -3.84 -30.60
CA LEU A 761 -16.93 -3.13 -29.67
C LEU A 761 -17.31 -1.65 -29.61
N ARG A 762 -17.45 -1.14 -28.38
CA ARG A 762 -17.62 0.27 -28.07
C ARG A 762 -16.32 0.82 -27.51
N ASP A 763 -15.70 1.75 -28.24
CA ASP A 763 -14.50 2.45 -27.79
C ASP A 763 -14.87 3.51 -26.74
N MET A 764 -14.25 3.39 -25.57
CA MET A 764 -14.41 4.27 -24.41
C MET A 764 -13.09 4.93 -24.00
N SER A 765 -12.05 4.78 -24.83
CA SER A 765 -10.67 5.21 -24.54
C SER A 765 -10.51 6.71 -24.27
N SER A 766 -11.43 7.53 -24.80
CA SER A 766 -11.42 8.97 -24.61
C SER A 766 -12.20 9.47 -23.39
N VAL A 767 -12.88 8.59 -22.66
CA VAL A 767 -13.67 8.99 -21.48
C VAL A 767 -12.76 9.16 -20.28
N ASP A 768 -12.93 10.27 -19.56
CA ASP A 768 -12.27 10.53 -18.29
C ASP A 768 -13.20 10.13 -17.14
N VAL A 769 -12.80 9.10 -16.38
CA VAL A 769 -13.36 8.83 -15.06
C VAL A 769 -12.91 9.94 -14.11
N VAL A 770 -13.86 10.72 -13.62
CA VAL A 770 -13.63 11.90 -12.76
C VAL A 770 -13.96 11.64 -11.29
N ALA A 771 -14.67 10.55 -11.01
CA ALA A 771 -14.96 10.07 -9.66
C ALA A 771 -15.29 8.58 -9.70
N ALA A 772 -14.86 7.83 -8.68
CA ALA A 772 -15.25 6.45 -8.44
C ALA A 772 -15.74 6.27 -6.99
N PHE A 773 -16.85 5.57 -6.81
CA PHE A 773 -17.36 5.15 -5.52
C PHE A 773 -17.46 3.63 -5.52
N VAL A 774 -16.53 2.96 -4.83
CA VAL A 774 -16.50 1.49 -4.73
C VAL A 774 -17.21 1.09 -3.45
N LEU A 775 -18.04 0.06 -3.50
CA LEU A 775 -18.83 -0.46 -2.38
C LEU A 775 -18.39 -1.89 -2.08
N ASP A 776 -18.17 -2.17 -0.80
CA ASP A 776 -17.75 -3.48 -0.31
C ASP A 776 -18.33 -3.72 1.08
N MET A 777 -18.83 -4.92 1.37
CA MET A 777 -19.38 -5.34 2.67
C MET A 777 -20.22 -4.24 3.35
N ILE A 778 -21.42 -3.95 2.83
CA ILE A 778 -22.25 -2.82 3.34
C ILE A 778 -23.47 -3.29 4.15
N GLY A 779 -23.58 -4.58 4.42
CA GLY A 779 -24.76 -5.22 5.00
C GLY A 779 -24.65 -5.55 6.49
N HIS A 780 -23.45 -5.71 7.01
CA HIS A 780 -23.20 -6.10 8.40
C HIS A 780 -22.86 -4.91 9.31
N ASN A 781 -23.43 -4.89 10.52
CA ASN A 781 -23.21 -3.84 11.50
C ASN A 781 -22.42 -4.40 12.70
N SER A 782 -21.17 -3.94 12.84
CA SER A 782 -20.24 -4.40 13.88
C SER A 782 -20.77 -4.17 15.30
N GLU A 783 -20.74 -5.21 16.13
CA GLU A 783 -21.16 -5.12 17.55
C GLU A 783 -20.19 -4.31 18.43
N ARG A 784 -18.93 -4.13 18.00
CA ARG A 784 -17.92 -3.39 18.77
C ARG A 784 -18.14 -1.89 18.75
N ASP A 785 -18.57 -1.38 17.60
CA ASP A 785 -18.81 0.05 17.39
C ASP A 785 -19.95 0.22 16.37
N ARG A 786 -21.17 0.04 16.91
CA ARG A 786 -22.40 -0.06 16.11
C ARG A 786 -22.69 1.23 15.38
N ASP A 787 -23.28 1.07 14.20
CA ASP A 787 -23.79 2.14 13.33
C ASP A 787 -22.67 3.07 12.82
N VAL A 788 -21.42 2.61 12.87
CA VAL A 788 -20.29 3.27 12.21
C VAL A 788 -20.06 2.60 10.86
N PHE A 789 -19.74 3.38 9.84
CA PHE A 789 -19.25 2.87 8.55
C PHE A 789 -18.10 3.73 8.06
N GLN A 790 -17.37 3.25 7.06
CA GLN A 790 -16.19 3.90 6.51
C GLN A 790 -16.49 4.63 5.22
N ILE A 791 -16.02 5.87 5.15
CA ILE A 791 -15.81 6.65 3.94
C ILE A 791 -14.29 6.71 3.77
N ALA A 792 -13.72 5.85 2.92
CA ALA A 792 -12.28 5.73 2.79
C ALA A 792 -11.81 6.34 1.45
N PRO A 793 -11.44 7.64 1.41
CA PRO A 793 -10.93 8.25 0.19
C PRO A 793 -9.56 7.69 -0.21
N GLY A 794 -9.33 7.63 -1.52
CA GLY A 794 -8.00 7.53 -2.09
C GLY A 794 -7.17 8.79 -1.84
N GLU A 795 -5.96 8.77 -2.36
CA GLU A 795 -4.99 9.83 -2.11
C GLU A 795 -5.35 11.12 -2.88
N GLY A 796 -5.09 12.27 -2.25
CA GLY A 796 -5.12 13.59 -2.87
C GLY A 796 -6.47 14.31 -2.85
N ALA A 797 -6.40 15.59 -3.20
CA ALA A 797 -7.51 16.54 -3.04
C ALA A 797 -8.81 16.17 -3.76
N ALA A 798 -8.73 15.50 -4.91
CA ALA A 798 -9.92 15.06 -5.63
C ALA A 798 -10.70 14.01 -4.83
N SER A 799 -10.01 13.00 -4.29
CA SER A 799 -10.61 11.97 -3.43
C SER A 799 -11.12 12.58 -2.11
N ALA A 800 -10.39 13.54 -1.52
CA ALA A 800 -10.85 14.27 -0.34
C ALA A 800 -12.17 15.03 -0.58
N ARG A 801 -12.33 15.66 -1.75
CA ARG A 801 -13.60 16.28 -2.16
C ARG A 801 -14.74 15.29 -2.31
N LEU A 802 -14.46 14.10 -2.87
CA LEU A 802 -15.46 13.02 -2.96
C LEU A 802 -15.85 12.52 -1.56
N ALA A 803 -14.91 12.35 -0.63
CA ALA A 803 -15.22 11.99 0.75
C ALA A 803 -16.07 13.05 1.46
N ARG A 804 -15.81 14.35 1.22
CA ARG A 804 -16.67 15.43 1.72
C ARG A 804 -18.11 15.30 1.19
N ARG A 805 -18.30 14.93 -0.09
CA ARG A 805 -19.63 14.69 -0.67
C ARG A 805 -20.33 13.49 -0.03
N ALA A 806 -19.61 12.39 0.19
CA ALA A 806 -20.11 11.23 0.91
C ALA A 806 -20.54 11.58 2.35
N HIS A 807 -19.74 12.40 3.05
CA HIS A 807 -20.08 12.93 4.36
C HIS A 807 -21.35 13.79 4.32
N HIS A 808 -21.49 14.68 3.33
CA HIS A 808 -22.71 15.48 3.16
C HIS A 808 -23.95 14.62 2.91
N ALA A 809 -23.84 13.55 2.11
CA ALA A 809 -24.94 12.60 1.90
C ALA A 809 -25.32 11.89 3.21
N THR A 810 -24.33 11.56 4.06
CA THR A 810 -24.56 10.98 5.40
C THR A 810 -25.32 11.95 6.30
N VAL A 811 -24.93 13.23 6.31
CA VAL A 811 -25.62 14.27 7.09
C VAL A 811 -27.06 14.47 6.59
N ARG A 812 -27.29 14.45 5.27
CA ARG A 812 -28.65 14.51 4.69
C ARG A 812 -29.48 13.32 5.13
N TRP A 813 -28.94 12.10 5.04
CA TRP A 813 -29.62 10.88 5.47
C TRP A 813 -30.04 10.95 6.94
N ASN A 814 -29.13 11.29 7.84
CA ASN A 814 -29.46 11.36 9.27
C ASN A 814 -30.56 12.39 9.57
N ARG A 815 -30.52 13.56 8.90
CA ARG A 815 -31.58 14.57 9.02
C ARG A 815 -32.94 14.03 8.56
N CYS A 816 -32.98 13.39 7.39
CA CYS A 816 -34.19 12.78 6.84
C CYS A 816 -34.70 11.64 7.73
N ALA A 817 -33.82 10.74 8.16
CA ALA A 817 -34.12 9.62 9.05
C ALA A 817 -34.75 10.10 10.36
N ALA A 818 -34.13 11.08 11.02
CA ALA A 818 -34.68 11.70 12.23
C ALA A 818 -36.10 12.26 11.99
N GLY A 819 -36.29 13.00 10.90
CA GLY A 819 -37.60 13.55 10.51
C GLY A 819 -38.66 12.47 10.25
N TRP A 820 -38.34 11.46 9.45
CA TRP A 820 -39.24 10.35 9.14
C TRP A 820 -39.61 9.54 10.39
N ASN A 821 -38.63 9.25 11.25
CA ASN A 821 -38.84 8.53 12.50
C ASN A 821 -39.68 9.34 13.48
N GLN A 822 -39.51 10.66 13.53
CA GLN A 822 -40.34 11.55 14.35
C GLN A 822 -41.79 11.62 13.84
N ALA A 823 -42.00 11.63 12.53
CA ALA A 823 -43.34 11.65 11.93
C ALA A 823 -44.10 10.31 12.05
N ARG A 824 -43.38 9.19 12.16
CA ARG A 824 -43.99 7.84 12.18
C ARG A 824 -44.74 7.54 13.48
N THR A 825 -45.93 6.94 13.34
CA THR A 825 -46.78 6.43 14.42
C THR A 825 -47.34 5.05 14.02
N PRO A 826 -47.14 3.97 14.82
CA PRO A 826 -46.37 3.93 16.07
C PRO A 826 -44.87 4.15 15.86
N LYS A 827 -44.15 4.44 16.95
CA LYS A 827 -42.67 4.44 16.93
C LYS A 827 -42.18 3.02 16.72
N LEU A 828 -41.16 2.88 15.87
CA LEU A 828 -40.53 1.60 15.54
C LEU A 828 -39.13 1.54 16.14
N GLY A 829 -38.66 0.33 16.41
CA GLY A 829 -37.30 0.06 16.84
C GLY A 829 -36.37 -0.27 15.68
N ARG A 830 -35.21 -0.86 16.02
CA ARG A 830 -34.21 -1.37 15.07
C ARG A 830 -34.77 -2.54 14.25
N ALA A 831 -34.16 -2.80 13.10
CA ALA A 831 -34.37 -4.08 12.42
C ALA A 831 -33.79 -5.22 13.26
N GLU A 832 -34.47 -6.36 13.27
CA GLU A 832 -33.96 -7.59 13.91
C GLU A 832 -33.37 -8.50 12.83
N ARG A 833 -32.18 -9.07 13.09
CA ARG A 833 -31.59 -10.11 12.24
C ARG A 833 -32.51 -11.32 12.15
N VAL A 834 -32.62 -11.91 10.95
CA VAL A 834 -33.51 -13.06 10.70
C VAL A 834 -32.67 -14.34 10.66
N PRO A 835 -32.86 -15.30 11.59
CA PRO A 835 -32.09 -16.54 11.60
C PRO A 835 -32.25 -17.38 10.33
N ASP A 836 -31.19 -18.08 9.94
CA ASP A 836 -31.22 -19.05 8.85
C ASP A 836 -32.33 -20.12 9.06
N GLY A 837 -32.99 -20.51 7.96
CA GLY A 837 -33.99 -21.59 7.96
C GLY A 837 -35.42 -21.17 8.34
N LYS A 838 -35.64 -19.95 8.85
CA LYS A 838 -36.95 -19.29 8.71
C LYS A 838 -36.99 -18.77 7.28
N GLY A 839 -37.98 -19.19 6.48
CA GLY A 839 -38.05 -18.81 5.07
C GLY A 839 -37.68 -17.34 4.86
N LEU A 840 -36.73 -17.07 3.96
CA LEU A 840 -36.18 -15.73 3.66
C LEU A 840 -37.24 -14.71 3.21
N SER A 841 -38.50 -15.14 3.18
CA SER A 841 -39.71 -14.37 3.00
C SER A 841 -40.73 -14.75 4.10
N PRO A 842 -41.38 -13.76 4.74
CA PRO A 842 -41.33 -12.33 4.42
C PRO A 842 -40.08 -11.62 5.00
N PRO A 843 -39.72 -10.43 4.48
CA PRO A 843 -38.67 -9.58 5.04
C PRO A 843 -38.89 -9.26 6.53
N PRO A 844 -37.87 -8.77 7.26
CA PRO A 844 -38.00 -8.34 8.65
C PRO A 844 -39.18 -7.37 8.83
N PRO A 845 -39.88 -7.37 9.99
CA PRO A 845 -40.97 -6.41 10.25
C PRO A 845 -40.55 -4.95 10.05
N PRO A 846 -41.49 -4.00 9.87
CA PRO A 846 -41.16 -2.58 9.75
C PRO A 846 -40.30 -2.07 10.91
N PHE A 847 -39.26 -1.29 10.57
CA PHE A 847 -38.26 -0.74 11.49
C PHE A 847 -38.07 0.77 11.27
N ALA A 848 -37.39 1.44 12.21
CA ALA A 848 -37.00 2.85 12.10
C ALA A 848 -35.79 3.03 11.17
N ASN A 849 -35.75 4.12 10.41
CA ASN A 849 -34.59 4.44 9.57
C ASN A 849 -33.40 4.74 10.48
N LEU A 850 -32.26 4.09 10.27
CA LEU A 850 -31.13 4.17 11.18
C LEU A 850 -30.27 5.41 10.91
N GLU A 851 -30.06 6.25 11.92
CA GLU A 851 -29.00 7.27 11.87
C GLU A 851 -27.64 6.59 12.06
N VAL A 852 -26.68 6.91 11.18
CA VAL A 852 -25.35 6.28 11.13
C VAL A 852 -24.23 7.30 11.22
N HIS A 853 -23.04 6.86 11.63
CA HIS A 853 -21.83 7.68 11.69
C HIS A 853 -20.86 7.24 10.59
N GLY A 854 -20.70 8.06 9.56
CA GLY A 854 -19.68 7.85 8.54
C GLY A 854 -18.35 8.43 9.00
N GLU A 855 -17.37 7.57 9.29
CA GLU A 855 -15.99 7.99 9.57
C GLU A 855 -15.22 8.17 8.26
N VAL A 856 -14.59 9.32 8.09
CA VAL A 856 -13.66 9.56 6.98
C VAL A 856 -12.27 9.04 7.36
N ARG A 857 -11.81 8.00 6.66
CA ARG A 857 -10.53 7.31 6.92
C ARG A 857 -9.61 7.42 5.72
N VAL A 858 -8.76 8.45 5.73
CA VAL A 858 -7.73 8.70 4.71
C VAL A 858 -6.81 7.49 4.51
N GLU A 859 -6.20 7.36 3.34
CA GLU A 859 -5.51 6.17 2.85
C GLU A 859 -4.32 5.72 3.72
N TRP A 860 -3.63 6.67 4.36
CA TRP A 860 -2.54 6.39 5.29
C TRP A 860 -3.01 6.07 6.72
N ASP A 861 -4.29 6.29 7.08
CA ASP A 861 -4.85 5.88 8.38
C ASP A 861 -4.83 4.34 8.45
N PRO A 862 -4.20 3.72 9.48
CA PRO A 862 -4.15 2.26 9.59
C PRO A 862 -5.51 1.56 9.65
N ARG A 863 -6.57 2.28 9.99
CA ARG A 863 -7.95 1.75 10.01
C ARG A 863 -8.69 1.93 8.69
N SER A 864 -8.10 2.62 7.71
CA SER A 864 -8.70 2.76 6.39
C SER A 864 -8.75 1.41 5.69
N ALA A 865 -9.95 1.01 5.29
CA ALA A 865 -10.18 -0.21 4.53
C ALA A 865 -10.05 -0.03 3.01
N LEU A 866 -9.69 1.17 2.52
CA LEU A 866 -9.44 1.38 1.09
C LEU A 866 -8.39 0.39 0.55
N PHE A 867 -7.45 0.03 1.42
CA PHE A 867 -6.38 -0.88 1.11
C PHE A 867 -6.87 -2.31 0.81
N ASN A 868 -6.29 -2.94 -0.22
CA ASN A 868 -6.52 -4.34 -0.60
C ASN A 868 -7.95 -4.68 -1.07
N THR A 869 -8.68 -3.67 -1.51
CA THR A 869 -9.95 -3.80 -2.23
C THR A 869 -9.76 -3.28 -3.65
N ASP A 870 -10.77 -3.46 -4.50
CA ASP A 870 -10.78 -2.85 -5.83
C ASP A 870 -10.53 -1.33 -5.79
N GLY A 871 -11.01 -0.64 -4.75
CA GLY A 871 -10.82 0.80 -4.56
C GLY A 871 -9.34 1.21 -4.50
N GLN A 872 -8.46 0.37 -3.96
CA GLN A 872 -7.03 0.64 -3.95
C GLN A 872 -6.47 0.76 -5.38
N ILE A 873 -6.92 -0.10 -6.30
CA ILE A 873 -6.41 -0.13 -7.68
C ILE A 873 -6.69 1.20 -8.38
N PHE A 874 -7.88 1.77 -8.19
CA PHE A 874 -8.23 3.10 -8.67
C PHE A 874 -7.33 4.18 -8.06
N SER A 875 -7.15 4.14 -6.74
CA SER A 875 -6.30 5.11 -6.01
C SER A 875 -4.85 5.05 -6.50
N ASP A 876 -4.26 3.87 -6.61
CA ASP A 876 -2.84 3.67 -6.94
C ASP A 876 -2.50 4.17 -8.36
N VAL A 877 -3.45 4.07 -9.30
CA VAL A 877 -3.26 4.63 -10.65
C VAL A 877 -3.60 6.11 -10.76
N GLY A 878 -4.30 6.71 -9.79
CA GLY A 878 -4.62 8.14 -9.74
C GLY A 878 -6.03 8.51 -10.16
N ILE A 879 -6.96 7.55 -10.17
CA ILE A 879 -8.38 7.84 -10.34
C ILE A 879 -8.97 8.25 -8.98
N PRO A 880 -9.63 9.43 -8.88
CA PRO A 880 -10.26 9.86 -7.63
C PRO A 880 -11.30 8.86 -7.16
N VAL A 881 -11.15 8.34 -5.95
CA VAL A 881 -11.96 7.23 -5.45
C VAL A 881 -12.34 7.38 -3.99
N VAL A 882 -13.51 6.85 -3.61
CA VAL A 882 -13.94 6.62 -2.23
C VAL A 882 -14.47 5.20 -2.12
N LEU A 883 -13.97 4.44 -1.15
CA LEU A 883 -14.56 3.17 -0.75
C LEU A 883 -15.63 3.41 0.34
N PHE A 884 -16.82 2.87 0.13
CA PHE A 884 -17.86 2.70 1.13
C PHE A 884 -17.80 1.27 1.67
N MET A 885 -17.60 1.13 2.97
CA MET A 885 -17.53 -0.18 3.61
C MET A 885 -18.05 -0.12 5.04
N GLU A 886 -18.55 -1.23 5.57
CA GLU A 886 -18.85 -1.35 6.99
C GLU A 886 -17.66 -0.97 7.90
N ASN A 887 -17.89 -0.86 9.21
CA ASN A 887 -16.79 -0.77 10.18
C ASN A 887 -16.08 -2.13 10.34
N TYR A 888 -15.25 -2.42 9.34
CA TYR A 888 -14.59 -3.70 9.11
C TYR A 888 -13.81 -4.20 10.34
N ASP A 889 -14.09 -5.44 10.72
CA ASP A 889 -13.36 -6.17 11.75
C ASP A 889 -13.00 -7.56 11.20
N ILE A 890 -11.73 -7.72 10.81
CA ILE A 890 -11.19 -8.99 10.28
C ILE A 890 -11.42 -10.22 11.18
N LEU A 891 -11.77 -10.00 12.45
CA LEU A 891 -12.04 -11.07 13.42
C LEU A 891 -13.51 -11.48 13.50
N ARG A 892 -14.42 -10.80 12.81
CA ARG A 892 -15.86 -11.07 12.91
C ARG A 892 -16.23 -12.43 12.30
N SER A 893 -17.34 -12.97 12.78
CA SER A 893 -18.00 -14.13 12.13
C SER A 893 -18.77 -13.65 10.90
N GLY A 894 -18.87 -14.51 9.88
CA GLY A 894 -19.52 -14.15 8.62
C GLY A 894 -18.61 -13.43 7.62
N TYR A 895 -17.31 -13.31 7.90
CA TYR A 895 -16.30 -12.89 6.93
C TYR A 895 -15.53 -14.14 6.47
N HIS A 896 -15.59 -14.45 5.17
CA HIS A 896 -14.94 -15.63 4.57
C HIS A 896 -15.30 -16.94 5.29
N ASP A 897 -16.55 -17.12 5.71
CA ASP A 897 -17.02 -18.34 6.37
C ASP A 897 -18.48 -18.67 6.01
N THR A 898 -18.96 -19.84 6.42
CA THR A 898 -20.33 -20.31 6.11
C THR A 898 -21.47 -19.46 6.69
N LEU A 899 -21.17 -18.45 7.50
CA LEU A 899 -22.15 -17.55 8.10
C LEU A 899 -22.33 -16.24 7.31
N ASP A 900 -21.63 -16.04 6.20
CA ASP A 900 -21.92 -14.95 5.27
C ASP A 900 -23.26 -15.19 4.53
N THR A 901 -24.35 -15.02 5.26
CA THR A 901 -25.73 -15.32 4.85
C THR A 901 -26.65 -14.16 5.23
N MET A 902 -27.91 -14.24 4.78
CA MET A 902 -28.93 -13.27 5.17
C MET A 902 -29.12 -13.14 6.69
N ALA A 903 -28.68 -14.13 7.49
CA ALA A 903 -28.77 -14.07 8.94
C ALA A 903 -27.84 -13.01 9.57
N ASN A 904 -26.80 -12.57 8.84
CA ASN A 904 -25.85 -11.56 9.30
C ASN A 904 -26.10 -10.16 8.74
N ILE A 905 -27.13 -9.99 7.91
CA ILE A 905 -27.52 -8.69 7.37
C ILE A 905 -28.33 -7.90 8.41
N ASP A 906 -27.82 -6.72 8.78
CA ASP A 906 -28.54 -5.71 9.55
C ASP A 906 -29.28 -4.77 8.60
N LEU A 907 -30.52 -5.12 8.29
CA LEU A 907 -31.25 -4.47 7.18
C LEU A 907 -31.42 -2.95 7.35
N ASP A 908 -31.58 -2.44 8.57
CA ASP A 908 -31.69 -0.99 8.79
C ASP A 908 -30.39 -0.24 8.48
N TYR A 909 -29.24 -0.84 8.80
CA TYR A 909 -27.90 -0.37 8.48
C TYR A 909 -27.59 -0.47 6.99
N CYS A 910 -27.85 -1.63 6.38
CA CYS A 910 -27.65 -1.86 4.95
C CYS A 910 -28.46 -0.86 4.10
N VAL A 911 -29.71 -0.59 4.49
CA VAL A 911 -30.55 0.41 3.83
C VAL A 911 -29.96 1.81 3.94
N ALA A 912 -29.46 2.20 5.11
CA ALA A 912 -28.83 3.50 5.31
C ALA A 912 -27.59 3.65 4.42
N MET A 913 -26.68 2.68 4.43
CA MET A 913 -25.47 2.70 3.60
C MET A 913 -25.80 2.73 2.11
N THR A 914 -26.73 1.89 1.66
CA THR A 914 -27.19 1.87 0.27
C THR A 914 -27.73 3.24 -0.14
N ALA A 915 -28.59 3.85 0.68
CA ALA A 915 -29.18 5.15 0.37
C ALA A 915 -28.13 6.28 0.32
N ILE A 916 -27.18 6.27 1.25
CA ILE A 916 -26.08 7.24 1.30
C ILE A 916 -25.19 7.12 0.07
N ALA A 917 -24.83 5.91 -0.34
CA ALA A 917 -24.00 5.68 -1.53
C ALA A 917 -24.71 6.16 -2.81
N ILE A 918 -26.00 5.81 -2.99
CA ILE A 918 -26.81 6.25 -4.13
C ILE A 918 -26.91 7.79 -4.17
N GLU A 919 -27.24 8.43 -3.05
CA GLU A 919 -27.33 9.89 -2.96
C GLU A 919 -25.98 10.56 -3.27
N THR A 920 -24.87 9.98 -2.83
CA THR A 920 -23.52 10.49 -3.11
C THR A 920 -23.21 10.46 -4.60
N VAL A 921 -23.50 9.36 -5.29
CA VAL A 921 -23.28 9.21 -6.73
C VAL A 921 -24.19 10.16 -7.51
N VAL A 922 -25.46 10.26 -7.14
CA VAL A 922 -26.43 11.18 -7.75
C VAL A 922 -25.99 12.64 -7.58
N ASP A 923 -25.58 13.04 -6.37
CA ASP A 923 -25.04 14.38 -6.09
C ASP A 923 -23.84 14.70 -6.97
N THR A 924 -22.89 13.77 -7.07
CA THR A 924 -21.67 13.93 -7.88
C THR A 924 -21.97 14.00 -9.38
N ALA A 925 -22.90 13.17 -9.87
CA ALA A 925 -23.26 13.12 -11.29
C ALA A 925 -24.13 14.32 -11.72
N CYS A 926 -24.92 14.91 -10.81
CA CYS A 926 -25.76 16.07 -11.08
C CYS A 926 -25.04 17.41 -10.83
N ALA A 927 -23.90 17.41 -10.13
CA ALA A 927 -23.19 18.63 -9.81
C ALA A 927 -22.57 19.26 -11.07
N PRO A 928 -22.78 20.56 -11.34
CA PRO A 928 -22.16 21.23 -12.48
C PRO A 928 -20.63 21.25 -12.37
N ASP A 929 -20.11 21.34 -11.15
CA ASP A 929 -18.68 21.31 -10.84
C ASP A 929 -18.34 20.20 -9.83
N LEU A 930 -17.17 19.59 -10.03
CA LEU A 930 -16.57 18.57 -9.15
C LEU A 930 -15.48 19.15 -8.24
N ALA A 931 -15.11 20.42 -8.43
CA ALA A 931 -14.25 21.18 -7.53
C ALA A 931 -14.87 21.40 -6.13
#